data_AF-A0A8T5FCX3-F1
#
_entry.id   AF-A0A8T5FCX3-F1
#
_cell.length_a   1.000
_cell.length_b   1.000
_cell.length_c   1.000
_cell.angle_alpha   90.00
_cell.angle_beta   90.00
_cell.angle_gamma   90.00
#
_symmetry.space_group_name_H-M   'P 1'
#
loop_
_entity.id
_entity.type
_entity.pdbx_description
1 polymer ?
#
loop_
_entity_poly.entity_id
_entity_poly.type
_entity_poly.pdbx_seq_one_letter_code
_entity_poly.pdbx_strand_id
1 'polypeptide(L)'
;INGLPLVVVELKNATSEKATIRNAYTQIQNYKKDVPSIFFYNALWVISDGIDAKVSSISAPFTRFLSWKAPEEAGLQTDLQVMTKHMFDKRVLLNLIRYCTVFESEETKDDNTGLVSISKIKKVAAYHQYYSVQKAVKQTLRATNSEDGDRKVGVVWHTQGSGKSLSMVFYSGKIITHPKMGNPTIVILTDRNDLDDQLFGTFFKSREILRQEPQQAGKRDDLRTLFKVAGGVIFTTVQKFVPEKGENAPLLSDRRNIVVFADEAHRSQYDIIDGFAKHVRDSLPNASFIGFTATPIENADKNTKTIFGEYIDVYDMMQSIEDGFTVKILHQPRHSKLNIDPTMLQTIDPSFIDITENSEEEERKKLKTKWTKLEAIVSSQVNLEQLAKDVVEHFERRRSITRGKGMIVCMSRKMCVGLYNEITKIKKEWHNEDDKKGFLKVVMTGKASDPKDYQIHIRTKSKRKNIENRLKDDDDELSLVIVRDMWLAGFDVPFLHTMYVAKPMVTHNLIQAISRVNRVHENKESGLIVDYISIGFDLKKAIQQYTKNPKDSPIMPIEEAVEVLERKYQITEDLLIGCDYSKYLTSAKPTERLEVLANTISHIVDQDDGKKRFKKAVNDLVKVAKMCGVHENVISKRDNISFFDTVKASISKNTGAGILISEGVDTAVGELVDKSMTSFGVQDLLVAAGITKTPEISILSDEFLQDVSNTKKKNLVVELLTKLVSDEIKTRGKKNVVDAYSFSQKLQKTLEAYEKRPVDTVDVITGLIDLSKQIRDAKKRGEKLNLSEDELAFYDALETNDSEVKILGDEILRNIAREITEKIRESKTIDWPLRESGRAKIMASVKRVLNKNGYPIPKKDAVTQAIMKQAEMLFA
;
A
#
# COMPACT_ATOMS: atom_id res chain seq x y z
N ILE A 1 10.10 -0.45 -27.02
CA ILE A 1 11.55 -0.20 -27.22
C ILE A 1 12.11 -1.35 -28.04
N ASN A 2 12.69 -1.10 -29.23
CA ASN A 2 13.11 -2.16 -30.17
C ASN A 2 12.00 -3.18 -30.50
N GLY A 3 10.76 -2.72 -30.67
CA GLY A 3 9.59 -3.59 -30.87
C GLY A 3 9.05 -4.28 -29.61
N LEU A 4 9.77 -4.26 -28.48
CA LEU A 4 9.33 -4.89 -27.23
C LEU A 4 8.38 -3.99 -26.41
N PRO A 5 7.25 -4.53 -25.89
CA PRO A 5 6.28 -3.80 -25.06
C PRO A 5 6.77 -3.66 -23.61
N LEU A 6 7.74 -2.77 -23.39
CA LEU A 6 8.36 -2.60 -22.06
C LEU A 6 7.52 -1.76 -21.08
N VAL A 7 6.54 -1.00 -21.54
CA VAL A 7 5.71 -0.15 -20.69
C VAL A 7 4.24 -0.38 -21.06
N VAL A 8 3.40 -0.60 -20.05
CA VAL A 8 1.95 -0.68 -20.20
C VAL A 8 1.34 0.44 -19.36
N VAL A 9 0.42 1.19 -19.97
CA VAL A 9 -0.26 2.33 -19.33
C VAL A 9 -1.76 2.06 -19.36
N GLU A 10 -2.38 1.99 -18.18
CA GLU A 10 -3.83 1.88 -18.03
C GLU A 10 -4.38 3.25 -17.60
N LEU A 11 -5.24 3.81 -18.45
CA LEU A 11 -5.83 5.13 -18.26
C LEU A 11 -7.31 5.02 -17.90
N LYS A 12 -7.74 5.81 -16.92
CA LYS A 12 -9.14 5.97 -16.54
C LYS A 12 -9.65 7.37 -16.86
N ASN A 13 -10.97 7.49 -16.95
CA ASN A 13 -11.62 8.75 -17.26
C ASN A 13 -11.56 9.69 -16.04
N ALA A 14 -10.81 10.78 -16.15
CA ALA A 14 -10.67 11.80 -15.12
C ALA A 14 -11.98 12.46 -14.67
N THR A 15 -13.02 12.45 -15.50
CA THR A 15 -14.31 13.04 -15.16
C THR A 15 -15.24 12.06 -14.43
N SER A 16 -14.85 10.79 -14.28
CA SER A 16 -15.69 9.76 -13.68
C SER A 16 -15.25 9.48 -12.24
N GLU A 17 -16.14 9.75 -11.27
CA GLU A 17 -15.89 9.42 -9.86
C GLU A 17 -15.65 7.93 -9.60
N LYS A 18 -16.12 7.07 -10.49
CA LYS A 18 -15.94 5.62 -10.41
C LYS A 18 -14.62 5.15 -11.00
N ALA A 19 -13.83 6.02 -11.63
CA ALA A 19 -12.68 5.61 -12.41
C ALA A 19 -11.39 6.01 -11.67
N THR A 20 -11.03 5.22 -10.65
CA THR A 20 -9.90 5.50 -9.75
C THR A 20 -8.61 4.79 -10.17
N ILE A 21 -7.47 5.22 -9.62
CA ILE A 21 -6.20 4.49 -9.75
C ILE A 21 -6.31 3.03 -9.29
N ARG A 22 -7.11 2.72 -8.25
CA ARG A 22 -7.30 1.33 -7.80
C ARG A 22 -8.02 0.51 -8.86
N ASN A 23 -8.98 1.09 -9.57
CA ASN A 23 -9.66 0.41 -10.68
C ASN A 23 -8.72 0.18 -11.87
N ALA A 24 -7.81 1.12 -12.15
CA ALA A 24 -6.73 0.90 -13.12
C ALA A 24 -5.83 -0.27 -12.70
N TYR A 25 -5.39 -0.32 -11.45
CA TYR A 25 -4.59 -1.43 -10.93
C TYR A 25 -5.30 -2.78 -11.06
N THR A 26 -6.56 -2.87 -10.63
CA THR A 26 -7.37 -4.10 -10.75
C THR A 26 -7.48 -4.55 -12.20
N GLN A 27 -7.66 -3.62 -13.15
CA GLN A 27 -7.75 -3.95 -14.56
C GLN A 27 -6.43 -4.49 -15.13
N ILE A 28 -5.28 -3.90 -14.78
CA ILE A 28 -3.99 -4.47 -15.20
C ILE A 28 -3.77 -5.87 -14.58
N GLN A 29 -4.20 -6.10 -13.33
CA GLN A 29 -4.15 -7.43 -12.72
C GLN A 29 -5.01 -8.46 -13.48
N ASN A 30 -6.17 -8.06 -14.01
CA ASN A 30 -6.97 -8.91 -14.87
C ASN A 30 -6.26 -9.20 -16.19
N TYR A 31 -5.69 -8.19 -16.85
CA TYR A 31 -4.91 -8.40 -18.08
C TYR A 31 -3.72 -9.33 -17.89
N LYS A 32 -3.07 -9.30 -16.72
CA LYS A 32 -1.97 -10.21 -16.38
C LYS A 32 -2.43 -11.68 -16.40
N LYS A 33 -3.70 -11.95 -16.10
CA LYS A 33 -4.30 -13.29 -16.16
C LYS A 33 -4.83 -13.62 -17.55
N ASP A 34 -5.54 -12.68 -18.16
CA ASP A 34 -6.31 -12.93 -19.39
C ASP A 34 -5.43 -12.84 -20.65
N VAL A 35 -4.42 -11.97 -20.64
CA VAL A 35 -3.53 -11.73 -21.80
C VAL A 35 -2.06 -11.62 -21.34
N PRO A 36 -1.47 -12.69 -20.77
CA PRO A 36 -0.14 -12.65 -20.17
C PRO A 36 0.99 -12.32 -21.15
N SER A 37 0.79 -12.56 -22.46
CA SER A 37 1.80 -12.36 -23.50
C SER A 37 2.29 -10.92 -23.64
N ILE A 38 1.42 -9.94 -23.35
CA ILE A 38 1.79 -8.50 -23.34
C ILE A 38 2.86 -8.21 -22.28
N PHE A 39 2.90 -9.03 -21.22
CA PHE A 39 3.72 -8.78 -20.05
C PHE A 39 5.04 -9.55 -20.00
N PHE A 40 5.31 -10.43 -20.97
CA PHE A 40 6.55 -11.23 -20.99
C PHE A 40 7.81 -10.36 -20.98
N TYR A 41 7.80 -9.24 -21.71
CA TYR A 41 8.91 -8.29 -21.77
C TYR A 41 8.67 -7.03 -20.93
N ASN A 42 7.50 -6.89 -20.31
CA ASN A 42 7.12 -5.66 -19.66
C ASN A 42 8.09 -5.31 -18.52
N ALA A 43 8.53 -4.05 -18.46
CA ALA A 43 9.34 -3.52 -17.36
C ALA A 43 8.50 -2.73 -16.37
N LEU A 44 7.61 -1.86 -16.87
CA LEU A 44 6.87 -0.87 -16.08
C LEU A 44 5.37 -0.94 -16.33
N TRP A 45 4.60 -0.80 -15.25
CA TRP A 45 3.16 -0.57 -15.25
C TRP A 45 2.88 0.85 -14.79
N VAL A 46 2.07 1.57 -15.54
CA VAL A 46 1.53 2.87 -15.16
C VAL A 46 0.02 2.77 -15.03
N ILE A 47 -0.49 3.27 -13.91
CA ILE A 47 -1.92 3.36 -13.61
C ILE A 47 -2.26 4.83 -13.39
N SER A 48 -3.32 5.31 -14.03
CA SER A 48 -3.73 6.70 -13.91
C SER A 48 -5.24 6.89 -14.06
N ASP A 49 -5.76 7.87 -13.34
CA ASP A 49 -7.10 8.43 -13.55
C ASP A 49 -7.08 9.79 -14.27
N GLY A 50 -5.98 10.10 -14.94
CA GLY A 50 -5.77 11.34 -15.69
C GLY A 50 -5.20 12.49 -14.85
N ILE A 51 -5.52 12.54 -13.55
CA ILE A 51 -4.93 13.51 -12.61
C ILE A 51 -3.79 12.84 -11.86
N ASP A 52 -4.09 11.77 -11.15
CA ASP A 52 -3.08 11.02 -10.41
C ASP A 52 -2.49 9.94 -11.32
N ALA A 53 -1.19 9.68 -11.18
CA ALA A 53 -0.50 8.66 -11.95
C ALA A 53 0.59 8.01 -11.11
N LYS A 54 0.60 6.68 -11.10
CA LYS A 54 1.56 5.89 -10.32
C LYS A 54 2.21 4.83 -11.17
N VAL A 55 3.47 4.54 -10.88
CA VAL A 55 4.29 3.57 -11.60
C VAL A 55 4.83 2.50 -10.67
N SER A 56 4.90 1.26 -11.16
CA SER A 56 5.65 0.18 -10.50
C SER A 56 5.95 -0.97 -11.47
N SER A 57 6.41 -2.09 -10.93
CA SER A 57 6.64 -3.33 -11.68
C SER A 57 5.42 -4.26 -11.64
N ILE A 58 5.42 -5.27 -12.50
CA ILE A 58 4.43 -6.37 -12.53
C ILE A 58 4.35 -7.22 -11.24
N SER A 59 5.41 -7.22 -10.44
CA SER A 59 5.50 -7.98 -9.18
C SER A 59 5.07 -7.14 -7.98
N ALA A 60 4.84 -5.84 -8.17
CA ALA A 60 4.60 -4.93 -7.06
C ALA A 60 3.13 -4.98 -6.59
N PRO A 61 2.90 -4.99 -5.26
CA PRO A 61 1.57 -4.74 -4.72
C PRO A 61 1.16 -3.28 -4.94
N PHE A 62 -0.14 -2.99 -4.85
CA PHE A 62 -0.68 -1.64 -5.02
C PHE A 62 0.01 -0.58 -4.13
N THR A 63 0.39 -0.95 -2.90
CA THR A 63 1.11 -0.08 -1.95
C THR A 63 2.50 0.36 -2.43
N ARG A 64 3.02 -0.24 -3.51
CA ARG A 64 4.31 0.09 -4.13
C ARG A 64 4.16 0.72 -5.52
N PHE A 65 2.95 1.12 -5.88
CA PHE A 65 2.73 2.08 -6.96
C PHE A 65 2.89 3.48 -6.38
N LEU A 66 3.91 4.19 -6.86
CA LEU A 66 4.29 5.51 -6.36
C LEU A 66 4.22 6.54 -7.48
N SER A 67 3.94 7.79 -7.13
CA SER A 67 3.97 8.90 -8.08
C SER A 67 5.40 9.21 -8.50
N TRP A 68 5.59 9.61 -9.75
CA TRP A 68 6.87 10.13 -10.23
C TRP A 68 6.92 11.63 -10.03
N LYS A 69 8.02 12.16 -9.48
CA LYS A 69 8.20 13.61 -9.28
C LYS A 69 9.19 14.21 -10.28
N ALA A 70 9.00 15.49 -10.57
CA ALA A 70 9.95 16.26 -11.35
C ALA A 70 11.27 16.43 -10.56
N PRO A 71 12.42 16.53 -11.24
CA PRO A 71 13.71 16.72 -10.56
C PRO A 71 13.85 18.09 -9.87
N GLU A 72 13.07 19.07 -10.33
CA GLU A 72 12.98 20.43 -9.82
C GLU A 72 11.49 20.77 -9.65
N GLU A 73 11.17 21.80 -8.86
CA GLU A 73 9.78 22.25 -8.69
C GLU A 73 9.17 22.60 -10.05
N ALA A 74 8.29 21.72 -10.50
CA ALA A 74 7.37 22.05 -11.57
C ALA A 74 6.19 22.78 -10.94
N GLY A 75 5.69 23.83 -11.61
CA GLY A 75 4.44 24.48 -11.21
C GLY A 75 3.26 23.50 -11.21
N LEU A 76 2.03 24.00 -11.10
CA LEU A 76 0.85 23.14 -11.01
C LEU A 76 0.73 22.21 -12.24
N GLN A 77 1.03 20.93 -12.04
CA GLN A 77 0.97 19.87 -13.05
C GLN A 77 0.37 18.62 -12.43
N THR A 78 -0.36 17.85 -13.23
CA THR A 78 -0.86 16.55 -12.79
C THR A 78 0.27 15.52 -12.73
N ASP A 79 0.13 14.46 -11.93
CA ASP A 79 1.14 13.41 -11.85
C ASP A 79 1.37 12.75 -13.22
N LEU A 80 0.31 12.62 -14.04
CA LEU A 80 0.42 12.08 -15.40
C LEU A 80 1.26 12.98 -16.32
N GLN A 81 1.11 14.30 -16.22
CA GLN A 81 1.92 15.26 -16.97
C GLN A 81 3.38 15.19 -16.55
N VAL A 82 3.65 15.15 -15.24
CA VAL A 82 5.00 15.02 -14.70
C VAL A 82 5.66 13.74 -15.18
N MET A 83 4.96 12.61 -15.09
CA MET A 83 5.45 11.31 -15.54
C MET A 83 5.76 11.32 -17.05
N THR A 84 4.86 11.87 -17.86
CA THR A 84 5.04 11.95 -19.32
C THR A 84 6.24 12.82 -19.70
N LYS A 85 6.42 13.96 -19.03
CA LYS A 85 7.51 14.91 -19.32
C LYS A 85 8.87 14.43 -18.79
N HIS A 86 8.91 13.82 -17.61
CA HIS A 86 10.14 13.55 -16.89
C HIS A 86 10.51 12.06 -16.83
N MET A 87 9.56 11.15 -16.58
CA MET A 87 9.84 9.71 -16.51
C MET A 87 9.97 9.09 -17.91
N PHE A 88 9.07 9.47 -18.82
CA PHE A 88 9.05 9.00 -20.20
C PHE A 88 10.00 9.76 -21.14
N ASP A 89 10.80 10.70 -20.61
CA ASP A 89 11.98 11.15 -21.34
C ASP A 89 12.80 9.92 -21.77
N LYS A 90 13.22 9.91 -23.04
CA LYS A 90 13.87 8.74 -23.66
C LYS A 90 15.10 8.29 -22.86
N ARG A 91 15.90 9.21 -22.33
CA ARG A 91 17.10 8.88 -21.56
C ARG A 91 16.73 8.36 -20.18
N VAL A 92 15.73 8.99 -19.55
CA VAL A 92 15.23 8.56 -18.23
C VAL A 92 14.65 7.15 -18.28
N LEU A 93 13.72 6.89 -19.19
CA LEU A 93 13.08 5.58 -19.35
C LEU A 93 14.10 4.47 -19.62
N LEU A 94 15.06 4.70 -20.53
CA LEU A 94 16.09 3.71 -20.84
C LEU A 94 17.02 3.46 -19.65
N ASN A 95 17.40 4.50 -18.91
CA ASN A 95 18.21 4.34 -17.70
C ASN A 95 17.44 3.62 -16.61
N LEU A 96 16.15 3.93 -16.43
CA LEU A 96 15.29 3.33 -15.42
C LEU A 96 15.17 1.81 -15.63
N ILE A 97 14.88 1.40 -16.87
CA ILE A 97 14.76 -0.02 -17.25
C ILE A 97 16.11 -0.74 -17.14
N ARG A 98 17.20 -0.12 -17.62
CA ARG A 98 18.50 -0.79 -17.75
C ARG A 98 19.29 -0.86 -16.44
N TYR A 99 19.25 0.20 -15.64
CA TYR A 99 20.14 0.38 -14.48
C TYR A 99 19.41 0.52 -13.16
N CYS A 100 18.09 0.67 -13.17
CA CYS A 100 17.29 0.92 -11.98
C CYS A 100 16.10 -0.06 -11.88
N THR A 101 16.28 -1.27 -12.41
CA THR A 101 15.35 -2.40 -12.29
C THR A 101 16.16 -3.64 -11.90
N VAL A 102 15.72 -4.37 -10.87
CA VAL A 102 16.35 -5.60 -10.39
C VAL A 102 15.35 -6.74 -10.29
N PHE A 103 15.87 -7.96 -10.31
CA PHE A 103 15.11 -9.20 -10.20
C PHE A 103 15.66 -9.98 -9.00
N GLU A 104 14.93 -9.95 -7.89
CA GLU A 104 15.29 -10.74 -6.71
C GLU A 104 14.64 -12.12 -6.81
N SER A 105 15.37 -13.16 -6.42
CA SER A 105 14.80 -14.51 -6.28
C SER A 105 14.30 -14.72 -4.86
N GLU A 106 13.07 -15.20 -4.71
CA GLU A 106 12.50 -15.67 -3.45
C GLU A 106 12.23 -17.17 -3.54
N GLU A 107 12.77 -17.89 -2.56
CA GLU A 107 12.54 -19.33 -2.39
C GLU A 107 11.39 -19.51 -1.41
N THR A 108 10.30 -20.09 -1.89
CA THR A 108 9.16 -20.49 -1.06
C THR A 108 9.16 -22.00 -0.97
N LYS A 109 9.37 -22.51 0.24
CA LYS A 109 9.23 -23.95 0.51
C LYS A 109 7.80 -24.22 0.92
N ASP A 110 7.13 -25.09 0.18
CA ASP A 110 5.83 -25.62 0.58
C ASP A 110 6.06 -26.58 1.76
N ASP A 111 5.50 -26.25 2.92
CA ASP A 111 5.71 -27.02 4.15
C ASP A 111 5.00 -28.37 4.15
N ASN A 112 3.97 -28.56 3.31
CA ASN A 112 3.21 -29.80 3.22
C ASN A 112 3.85 -30.80 2.25
N THR A 113 4.39 -30.32 1.14
CA THR A 113 4.99 -31.15 0.08
C THR A 113 6.52 -31.16 0.10
N GLY A 114 7.14 -30.22 0.82
CA GLY A 114 8.58 -30.02 0.86
C GLY A 114 9.17 -29.41 -0.41
N LEU A 115 8.35 -29.10 -1.42
CA LEU A 115 8.77 -28.54 -2.71
C LEU A 115 9.27 -27.11 -2.53
N VAL A 116 10.43 -26.81 -3.12
CA VAL A 116 10.97 -25.45 -3.18
C VAL A 116 10.57 -24.83 -4.52
N SER A 117 9.79 -23.77 -4.46
CA SER A 117 9.46 -22.93 -5.61
C SER A 117 10.33 -21.67 -5.58
N ILE A 118 10.88 -21.27 -6.73
CA ILE A 118 11.64 -20.02 -6.87
C ILE A 118 10.79 -19.05 -7.66
N SER A 119 10.38 -17.95 -7.02
CA SER A 119 9.71 -16.85 -7.70
C SER A 119 10.68 -15.68 -7.91
N LYS A 120 10.60 -15.02 -9.07
CA LYS A 120 11.37 -13.80 -9.34
C LYS A 120 10.50 -12.57 -9.06
N ILE A 121 10.92 -11.73 -8.11
CA ILE A 121 10.31 -10.45 -7.80
C ILE A 121 11.06 -9.35 -8.55
N LYS A 122 10.36 -8.69 -9.46
CA LYS A 122 10.87 -7.49 -10.15
C LYS A 122 10.67 -6.27 -9.27
N LYS A 123 11.71 -5.47 -9.05
CA LYS A 123 11.62 -4.17 -8.36
C LYS A 123 12.18 -3.08 -9.27
N VAL A 124 11.52 -1.94 -9.30
CA VAL A 124 11.95 -0.74 -10.04
C VAL A 124 12.22 0.38 -9.05
N ALA A 125 13.20 1.23 -9.34
CA ALA A 125 13.51 2.41 -8.56
C ALA A 125 12.34 3.40 -8.52
N ALA A 126 12.09 3.96 -7.33
CA ALA A 126 11.32 5.19 -7.19
C ALA A 126 12.12 6.41 -7.67
N TYR A 127 11.45 7.54 -7.86
CA TYR A 127 12.05 8.75 -8.45
C TYR A 127 13.27 9.25 -7.67
N HIS A 128 13.19 9.27 -6.32
CA HIS A 128 14.28 9.73 -5.45
C HIS A 128 15.52 8.86 -5.60
N GLN A 129 15.34 7.55 -5.71
CA GLN A 129 16.43 6.60 -5.96
C GLN A 129 17.05 6.85 -7.34
N TYR A 130 16.22 7.00 -8.37
CA TYR A 130 16.69 7.26 -9.73
C TYR A 130 17.56 8.53 -9.82
N TYR A 131 17.04 9.68 -9.35
CA TYR A 131 17.76 10.95 -9.43
C TYR A 131 19.00 10.96 -8.54
N SER A 132 18.93 10.40 -7.33
CA SER A 132 20.08 10.27 -6.44
C SER A 132 21.21 9.48 -7.09
N VAL A 133 20.88 8.36 -7.75
CA VAL A 133 21.86 7.56 -8.49
C VAL A 133 22.48 8.35 -9.64
N GLN A 134 21.69 9.14 -10.39
CA GLN A 134 22.27 9.98 -11.46
C GLN A 134 23.24 11.02 -10.92
N LYS A 135 22.86 11.71 -9.83
CA LYS A 135 23.71 12.71 -9.17
C LYS A 135 24.98 12.06 -8.60
N ALA A 136 24.85 10.93 -7.91
CA ALA A 136 25.97 10.19 -7.36
C ALA A 136 26.94 9.76 -8.45
N VAL A 137 26.46 9.15 -9.55
CA VAL A 137 27.33 8.76 -10.68
C VAL A 137 28.08 9.95 -11.25
N LYS A 138 27.41 11.10 -11.44
CA LYS A 138 28.07 12.34 -11.91
C LYS A 138 29.20 12.77 -10.95
N GLN A 139 28.94 12.72 -9.65
CA GLN A 139 29.95 13.06 -8.64
C GLN A 139 31.10 12.06 -8.57
N THR A 140 30.84 10.77 -8.81
CA THR A 140 31.89 9.75 -8.86
C THR A 140 32.85 10.05 -9.99
N LEU A 141 32.33 10.36 -11.18
CA LEU A 141 33.17 10.68 -12.35
C LEU A 141 34.01 11.94 -12.14
N ARG A 142 33.48 12.93 -11.41
CA ARG A 142 34.26 14.11 -10.97
C ARG A 142 35.37 13.70 -10.01
N ALA A 143 35.00 13.04 -8.92
CA ALA A 143 35.94 12.67 -7.86
C ALA A 143 37.02 11.67 -8.32
N THR A 144 36.72 10.84 -9.33
CA THR A 144 37.68 9.86 -9.87
C THR A 144 38.55 10.40 -10.98
N ASN A 145 38.30 11.61 -11.49
CA ASN A 145 39.07 12.23 -12.58
C ASN A 145 40.57 12.20 -12.29
N SER A 146 41.38 11.91 -13.31
CA SER A 146 42.83 11.75 -13.21
C SER A 146 43.58 13.06 -12.97
N GLU A 147 43.01 14.20 -13.38
CA GLU A 147 43.67 15.51 -13.32
C GLU A 147 43.32 16.29 -12.05
N ASP A 148 42.03 16.43 -11.75
CA ASP A 148 41.50 17.33 -10.71
C ASP A 148 40.57 16.64 -9.68
N GLY A 149 40.49 15.30 -9.71
CA GLY A 149 39.61 14.54 -8.82
C GLY A 149 40.06 14.55 -7.36
N ASP A 150 39.19 15.06 -6.47
CA ASP A 150 39.42 15.21 -5.03
C ASP A 150 39.22 13.93 -4.19
N ARG A 151 38.86 12.81 -4.83
CA ARG A 151 38.52 11.51 -4.20
C ARG A 151 37.34 11.54 -3.23
N LYS A 152 36.57 12.64 -3.22
CA LYS A 152 35.42 12.85 -2.33
C LYS A 152 34.15 12.85 -3.17
N VAL A 153 33.46 11.73 -3.27
CA VAL A 153 32.24 11.64 -4.10
C VAL A 153 31.08 12.41 -3.48
N GLY A 154 30.93 12.33 -2.17
CA GLY A 154 29.91 13.02 -1.37
C GLY A 154 29.06 12.05 -0.55
N VAL A 155 28.02 12.60 0.07
CA VAL A 155 27.09 11.86 0.95
C VAL A 155 25.68 11.83 0.36
N VAL A 156 25.08 10.64 0.27
CA VAL A 156 23.65 10.45 -0.04
C VAL A 156 22.90 10.20 1.26
N TRP A 157 22.00 11.11 1.63
CA TRP A 157 21.13 10.94 2.79
C TRP A 157 19.75 10.48 2.35
N HIS A 158 19.46 9.20 2.59
CA HIS A 158 18.19 8.57 2.31
C HIS A 158 17.61 8.01 3.62
N THR A 159 16.45 8.50 4.04
CA THR A 159 15.80 8.08 5.28
C THR A 159 15.63 6.56 5.38
N GLN A 160 15.53 6.05 6.60
CA GLN A 160 15.62 4.62 6.84
C GLN A 160 14.47 3.84 6.19
N GLY A 161 14.86 2.92 5.30
CA GLY A 161 14.04 2.16 4.36
C GLY A 161 13.12 2.96 3.45
N SER A 162 13.68 4.05 2.94
CA SER A 162 13.40 4.60 1.61
C SER A 162 13.97 3.76 0.45
N GLY A 163 14.53 2.57 0.73
CA GLY A 163 15.18 1.72 -0.28
C GLY A 163 16.67 2.01 -0.52
N LYS A 164 17.38 2.61 0.45
CA LYS A 164 18.82 2.93 0.39
C LYS A 164 19.70 1.82 -0.19
N SER A 165 19.54 0.57 0.27
CA SER A 165 20.32 -0.58 -0.21
C SER A 165 20.12 -0.86 -1.70
N LEU A 166 18.90 -0.67 -2.23
CA LEU A 166 18.64 -0.77 -3.68
C LEU A 166 19.26 0.41 -4.44
N SER A 167 19.25 1.62 -3.88
CA SER A 167 19.95 2.78 -4.46
C SER A 167 21.44 2.49 -4.65
N MET A 168 22.08 1.83 -3.67
CA MET A 168 23.48 1.39 -3.77
C MET A 168 23.71 0.37 -4.88
N VAL A 169 22.80 -0.61 -5.04
CA VAL A 169 22.85 -1.60 -6.12
C VAL A 169 22.75 -0.92 -7.49
N PHE A 170 21.77 -0.02 -7.68
CA PHE A 170 21.59 0.72 -8.93
C PHE A 170 22.79 1.58 -9.28
N TYR A 171 23.34 2.29 -8.29
CA TYR A 171 24.58 3.06 -8.45
C TYR A 171 25.75 2.15 -8.86
N SER A 172 25.92 1.01 -8.20
CA SER A 172 27.01 0.07 -8.47
C SER A 172 26.93 -0.49 -9.89
N GLY A 173 25.75 -0.96 -10.31
CA GLY A 173 25.54 -1.47 -11.68
C GLY A 173 25.81 -0.39 -12.74
N LYS A 174 25.46 0.87 -12.46
CA LYS A 174 25.73 1.98 -13.39
C LYS A 174 27.22 2.33 -13.46
N ILE A 175 27.93 2.35 -12.33
CA ILE A 175 29.38 2.66 -12.28
C ILE A 175 30.23 1.55 -12.90
N ILE A 176 29.95 0.28 -12.60
CA ILE A 176 30.69 -0.88 -13.16
C ILE A 176 30.67 -0.86 -14.70
N THR A 177 29.56 -0.43 -15.27
CA THR A 177 29.36 -0.40 -16.73
C THR A 177 29.72 0.94 -17.38
N HIS A 178 30.16 1.93 -16.59
CA HIS A 178 30.45 3.26 -17.10
C HIS A 178 31.82 3.28 -17.81
N PRO A 179 31.91 3.67 -19.10
CA PRO A 179 33.16 3.60 -19.86
C PRO A 179 34.35 4.33 -19.21
N LYS A 180 34.10 5.53 -18.65
CA LYS A 180 35.13 6.33 -17.96
C LYS A 180 35.70 5.67 -16.69
N MET A 181 35.04 4.65 -16.13
CA MET A 181 35.49 3.98 -14.91
C MET A 181 36.38 2.76 -15.19
N GLY A 182 36.44 2.28 -16.44
CA GLY A 182 37.40 1.26 -16.88
C GLY A 182 37.43 -0.01 -16.03
N ASN A 183 36.28 -0.67 -15.80
CA ASN A 183 36.13 -1.84 -14.93
C ASN A 183 36.53 -1.56 -13.46
N PRO A 184 35.78 -0.70 -12.75
CA PRO A 184 36.11 -0.29 -11.40
C PRO A 184 35.91 -1.43 -10.38
N THR A 185 36.68 -1.38 -9.30
CA THR A 185 36.44 -2.22 -8.11
C THR A 185 35.58 -1.43 -7.12
N ILE A 186 34.48 -2.04 -6.68
CA ILE A 186 33.57 -1.48 -5.67
C ILE A 186 33.85 -2.15 -4.34
N VAL A 187 34.11 -1.35 -3.30
CA VAL A 187 34.36 -1.85 -1.94
C VAL A 187 33.26 -1.34 -1.04
N ILE A 188 32.51 -2.23 -0.41
CA ILE A 188 31.43 -1.91 0.51
C ILE A 188 31.92 -2.16 1.92
N LEU A 189 32.03 -1.07 2.69
CA LEU A 189 32.40 -1.06 4.09
C LEU A 189 31.14 -1.04 4.95
N THR A 190 31.06 -2.05 5.81
CA THR A 190 30.03 -2.14 6.85
C THR A 190 30.69 -2.15 8.24
N ASP A 191 29.97 -1.62 9.23
CA ASP A 191 30.44 -1.57 10.62
C ASP A 191 30.42 -2.97 11.26
N ARG A 192 29.35 -3.75 10.99
CA ARG A 192 29.06 -5.03 11.64
C ARG A 192 28.80 -6.15 10.65
N ASN A 193 29.24 -7.36 11.01
CA ASN A 193 29.01 -8.59 10.24
C ASN A 193 27.52 -8.85 9.93
N ASP A 194 26.59 -8.57 10.85
CA ASP A 194 25.15 -8.80 10.61
C ASP A 194 24.58 -7.82 9.55
N LEU A 195 25.10 -6.58 9.50
CA LEU A 195 24.71 -5.59 8.50
C LEU A 195 25.33 -5.92 7.14
N ASP A 196 26.58 -6.41 7.18
CA ASP A 196 27.31 -6.95 6.02
C ASP A 196 26.50 -8.05 5.33
N ASP A 197 26.03 -9.05 6.08
CA ASP A 197 25.28 -10.18 5.53
C ASP A 197 23.96 -9.75 4.86
N GLN A 198 23.27 -8.76 5.41
CA GLN A 198 22.01 -8.28 4.84
C GLN A 198 22.22 -7.49 3.54
N LEU A 199 23.18 -6.55 3.56
CA LEU A 199 23.49 -5.76 2.38
C LEU A 199 24.09 -6.64 1.29
N PHE A 200 24.98 -7.57 1.66
CA PHE A 200 25.50 -8.62 0.77
C PHE A 200 24.36 -9.41 0.16
N GLY A 201 23.40 -9.90 0.96
CA GLY A 201 22.23 -10.63 0.46
C GLY A 201 21.44 -9.84 -0.59
N THR A 202 21.28 -8.53 -0.42
CA THR A 202 20.59 -7.65 -1.39
C THR A 202 21.37 -7.56 -2.70
N PHE A 203 22.69 -7.36 -2.63
CA PHE A 203 23.57 -7.32 -3.80
C PHE A 203 23.65 -8.67 -4.52
N PHE A 204 23.73 -9.76 -3.76
CA PHE A 204 23.79 -11.12 -4.28
C PHE A 204 22.51 -11.52 -5.01
N LYS A 205 21.34 -11.17 -4.44
CA LYS A 205 20.05 -11.32 -5.11
C LYS A 205 19.93 -10.46 -6.37
N SER A 206 20.66 -9.34 -6.43
CA SER A 206 20.66 -8.39 -7.55
C SER A 206 21.86 -8.55 -8.50
N ARG A 207 22.60 -9.66 -8.42
CA ARG A 207 23.89 -9.85 -9.13
C ARG A 207 23.82 -9.67 -10.65
N GLU A 208 22.67 -9.89 -11.27
CA GLU A 208 22.45 -9.71 -12.71
C GLU A 208 22.81 -8.28 -13.18
N ILE A 209 22.54 -7.25 -12.36
CA ILE A 209 22.87 -5.85 -12.70
C ILE A 209 24.36 -5.51 -12.48
N LEU A 210 25.03 -6.29 -11.64
CA LEU A 210 26.43 -6.09 -11.24
C LEU A 210 27.42 -6.75 -12.23
N ARG A 211 26.93 -7.62 -13.13
CA ARG A 211 27.70 -8.43 -14.09
C ARG A 211 28.68 -9.45 -13.49
N GLN A 212 28.76 -9.51 -12.17
CA GLN A 212 29.66 -10.37 -11.42
C GLN A 212 29.03 -10.69 -10.06
N GLU A 213 29.43 -11.80 -9.47
CA GLU A 213 28.99 -12.16 -8.13
C GLU A 213 29.73 -11.30 -7.09
N PRO A 214 29.03 -10.65 -6.15
CA PRO A 214 29.67 -9.99 -5.02
C PRO A 214 30.44 -11.00 -4.17
N GLN A 215 31.58 -10.57 -3.63
CA GLN A 215 32.45 -11.40 -2.79
C GLN A 215 32.58 -10.80 -1.40
N GLN A 216 32.60 -11.62 -0.36
CA GLN A 216 32.74 -11.18 1.03
C GLN A 216 34.10 -11.60 1.57
N ALA A 217 34.87 -10.66 2.12
CA ALA A 217 36.14 -10.93 2.76
C ALA A 217 35.90 -11.40 4.19
N GLY A 218 36.16 -12.68 4.49
CA GLY A 218 36.00 -13.25 5.83
C GLY A 218 37.17 -12.93 6.75
N LYS A 219 38.38 -12.86 6.20
CA LYS A 219 39.65 -12.59 6.90
C LYS A 219 40.43 -11.47 6.20
N ARG A 220 41.48 -10.98 6.87
CA ARG A 220 42.37 -9.94 6.32
C ARG A 220 43.09 -10.38 5.05
N ASP A 221 43.56 -11.62 5.01
CA ASP A 221 44.26 -12.19 3.84
C ASP A 221 43.38 -12.31 2.59
N ASP A 222 42.06 -12.43 2.77
CA ASP A 222 41.11 -12.47 1.66
C ASP A 222 41.18 -11.15 0.88
N LEU A 223 41.37 -10.01 1.55
CA LEU A 223 41.51 -8.71 0.88
C LEU A 223 42.70 -8.71 -0.09
N ARG A 224 43.85 -9.22 0.33
CA ARG A 224 45.04 -9.31 -0.54
C ARG A 224 44.78 -10.15 -1.78
N THR A 225 43.94 -11.17 -1.68
CA THR A 225 43.56 -12.02 -2.81
C THR A 225 42.55 -11.31 -3.72
N LEU A 226 41.52 -10.69 -3.13
CA LEU A 226 40.43 -10.03 -3.86
C LEU A 226 40.90 -8.80 -4.65
N PHE A 227 41.90 -8.05 -4.15
CA PHE A 227 42.45 -6.88 -4.85
C PHE A 227 43.47 -7.20 -5.95
N LYS A 228 43.91 -8.46 -6.11
CA LYS A 228 44.80 -8.87 -7.23
C LYS A 228 44.11 -8.79 -8.59
N VAL A 229 42.79 -8.97 -8.63
CA VAL A 229 42.00 -8.94 -9.86
C VAL A 229 41.27 -7.61 -9.97
N ALA A 230 41.30 -7.00 -11.15
CA ALA A 230 40.58 -5.75 -11.39
C ALA A 230 39.08 -5.98 -11.64
N GLY A 231 38.24 -5.10 -11.09
CA GLY A 231 36.78 -5.26 -11.10
C GLY A 231 36.30 -5.79 -9.75
N GLY A 232 35.06 -6.28 -9.68
CA GLY A 232 34.50 -6.85 -8.46
C GLY A 232 33.64 -5.91 -7.62
N VAL A 233 32.74 -6.52 -6.86
CA VAL A 233 32.07 -5.92 -5.69
C VAL A 233 32.54 -6.69 -4.47
N ILE A 234 33.25 -6.02 -3.56
CA ILE A 234 33.88 -6.60 -2.38
C ILE A 234 33.18 -6.08 -1.13
N PHE A 235 32.62 -6.98 -0.34
CA PHE A 235 32.07 -6.71 0.99
C PHE A 235 33.12 -6.98 2.05
N THR A 236 33.30 -6.03 2.96
CA THR A 236 34.28 -6.16 4.04
C THR A 236 33.93 -5.21 5.19
N THR A 237 34.63 -5.38 6.30
CA THR A 237 34.46 -4.54 7.48
C THR A 237 35.71 -3.71 7.71
N VAL A 238 35.54 -2.56 8.34
CA VAL A 238 36.63 -1.58 8.54
C VAL A 238 37.77 -2.17 9.39
N GLN A 239 37.46 -3.07 10.33
CA GLN A 239 38.44 -3.70 11.21
C GLN A 239 39.45 -4.62 10.49
N LYS A 240 39.14 -5.04 9.25
CA LYS A 240 40.02 -5.87 8.43
C LYS A 240 41.15 -5.07 7.76
N PHE A 241 41.09 -3.74 7.77
CA PHE A 241 42.16 -2.87 7.27
C PHE A 241 43.17 -2.48 8.35
N VAL A 242 42.85 -2.68 9.63
CA VAL A 242 43.79 -2.38 10.72
C VAL A 242 44.98 -3.35 10.64
N PRO A 243 46.23 -2.87 10.68
CA PRO A 243 47.41 -3.74 10.71
C PRO A 243 47.50 -4.57 12.01
N GLU A 244 48.31 -5.62 12.02
CA GLU A 244 48.71 -6.29 13.26
C GLU A 244 49.73 -5.46 14.04
N LYS A 245 49.84 -5.67 15.36
CA LYS A 245 50.76 -4.89 16.21
C LYS A 245 52.20 -5.04 15.69
N GLY A 246 52.77 -3.94 15.19
CA GLY A 246 54.13 -3.89 14.66
C GLY A 246 54.25 -3.90 13.12
N GLU A 247 53.13 -3.99 12.40
CA GLU A 247 53.11 -3.89 10.93
C GLU A 247 52.54 -2.55 10.44
N ASN A 248 52.99 -2.09 9.28
CA ASN A 248 52.34 -0.98 8.56
C ASN A 248 51.07 -1.50 7.84
N ALA A 249 50.10 -0.61 7.59
CA ALA A 249 48.93 -0.95 6.78
C ALA A 249 49.38 -1.46 5.38
N PRO A 250 48.93 -2.64 4.93
CA PRO A 250 49.39 -3.19 3.66
C PRO A 250 48.77 -2.41 2.49
N LEU A 251 49.59 -1.97 1.53
CA LEU A 251 49.10 -1.46 0.25
C LEU A 251 48.38 -2.60 -0.49
N LEU A 252 47.06 -2.49 -0.63
CA LEU A 252 46.23 -3.48 -1.33
C LEU A 252 46.12 -3.16 -2.82
N SER A 253 45.93 -1.88 -3.15
CA SER A 253 45.92 -1.40 -4.53
C SER A 253 46.08 0.11 -4.59
N ASP A 254 46.83 0.60 -5.57
CA ASP A 254 47.01 2.01 -5.89
C ASP A 254 46.12 2.49 -7.05
N ARG A 255 45.19 1.66 -7.52
CA ARG A 255 44.30 2.00 -8.64
C ARG A 255 43.35 3.14 -8.28
N ARG A 256 43.16 4.07 -9.23
CA ARG A 256 42.23 5.20 -9.12
C ARG A 256 40.76 4.83 -9.33
N ASN A 257 40.50 3.74 -10.04
CA ASN A 257 39.14 3.27 -10.32
C ASN A 257 38.62 2.32 -9.23
N ILE A 258 38.91 2.64 -7.97
CA ILE A 258 38.36 1.98 -6.80
C ILE A 258 37.38 2.95 -6.14
N VAL A 259 36.16 2.48 -5.90
CA VAL A 259 35.14 3.28 -5.21
C VAL A 259 34.80 2.58 -3.90
N VAL A 260 35.04 3.28 -2.78
CA VAL A 260 34.75 2.80 -1.44
C VAL A 260 33.42 3.40 -0.97
N PHE A 261 32.51 2.54 -0.54
CA PHE A 261 31.18 2.84 -0.07
C PHE A 261 31.16 2.64 1.44
N ALA A 262 30.73 3.64 2.19
CA ALA A 262 30.39 3.43 3.59
C ALA A 262 28.87 3.43 3.75
N ASP A 263 28.34 2.33 4.31
CA ASP A 263 26.99 2.34 4.85
C ASP A 263 27.00 2.91 6.28
N GLU A 264 26.03 3.76 6.61
CA GLU A 264 25.96 4.50 7.89
C GLU A 264 27.22 5.36 8.11
N ALA A 265 27.57 6.15 7.08
CA ALA A 265 28.79 6.97 7.00
C ALA A 265 28.99 8.03 8.11
N HIS A 266 28.05 8.16 9.05
CA HIS A 266 28.09 9.10 10.18
C HIS A 266 28.46 8.45 11.52
N ARG A 267 28.83 7.16 11.56
CA ARG A 267 29.24 6.51 12.82
C ARG A 267 30.63 6.96 13.25
N SER A 268 30.80 7.15 14.56
CA SER A 268 32.05 7.55 15.21
C SER A 268 33.26 6.65 14.89
N GLN A 269 33.04 5.42 14.43
CA GLN A 269 34.09 4.53 13.95
C GLN A 269 34.86 5.07 12.74
N TYR A 270 34.21 5.85 11.89
CA TYR A 270 34.87 6.55 10.77
C TYR A 270 35.52 7.87 11.24
N ASP A 271 35.04 8.44 12.35
CA ASP A 271 35.49 9.70 12.96
C ASP A 271 36.63 9.55 13.97
N ILE A 272 37.13 8.34 14.27
CA ILE A 272 38.39 8.20 15.02
C ILE A 272 39.50 8.64 14.05
N ILE A 273 39.78 9.94 14.13
CA ILE A 273 40.66 10.76 13.27
C ILE A 273 42.07 10.19 13.09
N ASP A 274 42.47 9.14 13.81
CA ASP A 274 43.80 8.53 13.71
C ASP A 274 43.88 7.02 13.37
N GLY A 275 42.76 6.30 13.29
CA GLY A 275 42.80 4.82 13.18
C GLY A 275 42.24 4.27 11.88
N PHE A 276 40.94 3.98 11.87
CA PHE A 276 40.32 3.09 10.88
C PHE A 276 40.19 3.67 9.47
N ALA A 277 39.67 4.89 9.31
CA ALA A 277 39.54 5.53 8.00
C ALA A 277 40.92 5.79 7.37
N LYS A 278 41.92 6.10 8.22
CA LYS A 278 43.32 6.22 7.82
C LYS A 278 43.84 4.90 7.25
N HIS A 279 43.65 3.78 7.93
CA HIS A 279 44.10 2.47 7.44
C HIS A 279 43.48 2.08 6.09
N VAL A 280 42.19 2.40 5.87
CA VAL A 280 41.55 2.17 4.56
C VAL A 280 42.22 3.03 3.48
N ARG A 281 42.51 4.31 3.77
CA ARG A 281 43.21 5.19 2.83
C ARG A 281 44.66 4.78 2.61
N ASP A 282 45.39 4.35 3.63
CA ASP A 282 46.76 3.86 3.49
C ASP A 282 46.80 2.60 2.60
N SER A 283 45.79 1.73 2.73
CA SER A 283 45.67 0.50 1.94
C SER A 283 45.18 0.75 0.50
N LEU A 284 44.39 1.81 0.29
CA LEU A 284 43.73 2.19 -0.97
C LEU A 284 43.88 3.70 -1.24
N PRO A 285 45.11 4.22 -1.47
CA PRO A 285 45.42 5.65 -1.44
C PRO A 285 44.71 6.48 -2.52
N ASN A 286 44.36 5.86 -3.65
CA ASN A 286 43.76 6.54 -4.79
C ASN A 286 42.25 6.25 -4.94
N ALA A 287 41.63 5.58 -3.96
CA ALA A 287 40.20 5.28 -4.01
C ALA A 287 39.34 6.51 -3.72
N SER A 288 38.18 6.59 -4.39
CA SER A 288 37.19 7.64 -4.13
C SER A 288 36.11 7.14 -3.17
N PHE A 289 35.69 7.99 -2.23
CA PHE A 289 34.79 7.62 -1.13
C PHE A 289 33.40 8.22 -1.31
N ILE A 290 32.36 7.38 -1.20
CA ILE A 290 30.95 7.78 -1.16
C ILE A 290 30.30 7.29 0.14
N GLY A 291 29.56 8.16 0.80
CA GLY A 291 28.82 7.83 2.02
C GLY A 291 27.33 7.67 1.73
N PHE A 292 26.72 6.64 2.27
CA PHE A 292 25.26 6.52 2.33
C PHE A 292 24.83 6.48 3.79
N THR A 293 23.78 7.23 4.12
CA THR A 293 23.31 7.30 5.49
C THR A 293 21.81 7.50 5.58
N ALA A 294 21.22 6.98 6.65
CA ALA A 294 19.86 7.30 7.04
C ALA A 294 19.79 8.40 8.12
N THR A 295 20.93 8.72 8.75
CA THR A 295 21.00 9.52 9.99
C THR A 295 22.11 10.57 9.91
N PRO A 296 21.84 11.82 9.50
CA PRO A 296 22.82 12.90 9.57
C PRO A 296 23.05 13.29 11.02
N ILE A 297 24.31 13.47 11.43
CA ILE A 297 24.65 13.90 12.80
C ILE A 297 25.42 15.22 12.69
N GLU A 298 24.86 16.33 13.19
CA GLU A 298 25.41 17.69 13.08
C GLU A 298 26.85 17.82 13.62
N ASN A 299 27.18 17.15 14.74
CA ASN A 299 28.53 17.20 15.32
C ASN A 299 29.56 16.35 14.53
N ALA A 300 29.10 15.34 13.78
CA ALA A 300 29.94 14.52 12.90
C ALA A 300 30.04 15.09 11.48
N ASP A 301 29.31 16.16 11.18
CA ASP A 301 29.13 16.65 9.81
C ASP A 301 30.42 17.24 9.22
N LYS A 302 31.28 17.84 10.06
CA LYS A 302 32.63 18.29 9.63
C LYS A 302 33.54 17.12 9.23
N ASN A 303 33.53 16.04 10.00
CA ASN A 303 34.39 14.88 9.74
C ASN A 303 33.88 14.06 8.54
N THR A 304 32.56 13.89 8.45
CA THR A 304 31.91 13.21 7.33
C THR A 304 32.23 13.93 6.01
N LYS A 305 32.09 15.27 5.96
CA LYS A 305 32.44 16.06 4.77
C LYS A 305 33.93 16.02 4.43
N THR A 306 34.79 15.87 5.43
CA THR A 306 36.23 15.72 5.21
C THR A 306 36.57 14.41 4.50
N ILE A 307 35.90 13.32 4.84
CA ILE A 307 36.14 11.99 4.28
C ILE A 307 35.43 11.81 2.94
N PHE A 308 34.14 12.11 2.89
CA PHE A 308 33.26 11.77 1.77
C PHE A 308 33.01 12.95 0.84
N GLY A 309 32.97 14.19 1.34
CA GLY A 309 32.59 15.39 0.59
C GLY A 309 31.18 15.90 0.96
N GLU A 310 30.68 16.89 0.22
CA GLU A 310 29.36 17.49 0.46
C GLU A 310 28.19 16.53 0.19
N TYR A 311 26.99 16.89 0.67
CA TYR A 311 25.77 16.16 0.37
C TYR A 311 25.45 16.21 -1.13
N ILE A 312 25.25 15.03 -1.73
CA ILE A 312 24.89 14.84 -3.14
C ILE A 312 23.38 14.97 -3.32
N ASP A 313 22.62 14.35 -2.42
CA ASP A 313 21.16 14.31 -2.42
C ASP A 313 20.62 14.03 -1.01
N VAL A 314 19.47 14.61 -0.69
CA VAL A 314 18.80 14.48 0.61
C VAL A 314 17.32 14.14 0.40
N TYR A 315 16.96 12.93 0.82
CA TYR A 315 15.60 12.40 0.88
C TYR A 315 15.27 12.04 2.33
N ASP A 316 14.64 12.98 3.04
CA ASP A 316 14.42 12.91 4.47
C ASP A 316 13.14 12.13 4.86
N MET A 317 12.85 12.06 6.15
CA MET A 317 11.70 11.29 6.64
C MET A 317 10.35 11.90 6.25
N MET A 318 10.26 13.24 6.18
CA MET A 318 9.02 13.93 5.83
C MET A 318 8.68 13.74 4.35
N GLN A 319 9.66 13.95 3.47
CA GLN A 319 9.50 13.73 2.04
C GLN A 319 9.09 12.27 1.75
N SER A 320 9.69 11.31 2.47
CA SER A 320 9.33 9.89 2.36
C SER A 320 7.90 9.56 2.80
N ILE A 321 7.33 10.31 3.75
CA ILE A 321 5.95 10.18 4.18
C ILE A 321 5.00 10.80 3.15
N GLU A 322 5.32 12.00 2.66
CA GLU A 322 4.52 12.71 1.65
C GLU A 322 4.41 11.94 0.34
N ASP A 323 5.51 11.31 -0.08
CA ASP A 323 5.56 10.46 -1.26
C ASP A 323 4.93 9.08 -1.05
N GLY A 324 4.50 8.75 0.18
CA GLY A 324 3.86 7.48 0.50
C GLY A 324 4.83 6.28 0.49
N PHE A 325 6.13 6.50 0.67
CA PHE A 325 7.12 5.43 0.76
C PHE A 325 7.17 4.82 2.17
N THR A 326 6.97 5.67 3.19
CA THR A 326 6.84 5.35 4.61
C THR A 326 5.56 5.96 5.20
N VAL A 327 5.12 5.46 6.36
CA VAL A 327 3.98 6.02 7.11
C VAL A 327 4.47 6.87 8.29
N LYS A 328 3.59 7.73 8.82
CA LYS A 328 3.86 8.50 10.04
C LYS A 328 4.04 7.57 11.24
N ILE A 329 4.76 8.06 12.25
CA ILE A 329 4.90 7.38 13.54
C ILE A 329 4.05 8.13 14.57
N LEU A 330 3.24 7.41 15.32
CA LEU A 330 2.59 7.92 16.52
C LEU A 330 3.44 7.60 17.75
N HIS A 331 3.55 8.56 18.65
CA HIS A 331 4.16 8.36 19.96
C HIS A 331 3.09 8.42 21.04
N GLN A 332 3.05 7.37 21.89
CA GLN A 332 2.14 7.28 23.02
C GLN A 332 2.95 7.07 24.30
N PRO A 333 3.05 8.09 25.18
CA PRO A 333 3.68 7.94 26.48
C PRO A 333 2.83 7.04 27.41
N ARG A 334 3.48 6.09 28.07
CA ARG A 334 2.90 5.16 29.07
C ARG A 334 3.79 4.95 30.30
N HIS A 335 4.76 5.82 30.53
CA HIS A 335 5.67 5.72 31.68
C HIS A 335 4.93 5.71 33.03
N SER A 336 3.75 6.33 33.13
CA SER A 336 2.88 6.29 34.32
C SER A 336 2.36 4.90 34.69
N LYS A 337 2.48 3.91 33.79
CA LYS A 337 2.12 2.52 34.07
C LYS A 337 3.19 1.76 34.84
N LEU A 338 4.41 2.28 34.90
CA LEU A 338 5.51 1.69 35.66
C LEU A 338 5.77 2.50 36.92
N ASN A 339 6.19 1.83 37.99
CA ASN A 339 6.62 2.47 39.23
C ASN A 339 8.05 3.02 39.06
N ILE A 340 8.22 4.03 38.21
CA ILE A 340 9.49 4.71 37.94
C ILE A 340 9.32 6.21 38.17
N ASP A 341 10.23 6.80 38.94
CA ASP A 341 10.30 8.25 39.09
C ASP A 341 10.71 8.92 37.75
N PRO A 342 9.87 9.80 37.16
CA PRO A 342 10.19 10.47 35.90
C PRO A 342 11.49 11.27 35.92
N THR A 343 11.91 11.78 37.09
CA THR A 343 13.15 12.58 37.21
C THR A 343 14.40 11.73 36.99
N MET A 344 14.36 10.44 37.35
CA MET A 344 15.46 9.51 37.14
C MET A 344 15.73 9.28 35.65
N LEU A 345 14.69 9.29 34.81
CA LEU A 345 14.79 9.13 33.36
C LEU A 345 15.48 10.33 32.68
N GLN A 346 15.33 11.54 33.24
CA GLN A 346 15.94 12.77 32.74
C GLN A 346 17.43 12.92 33.12
N THR A 347 17.91 12.16 34.10
CA THR A 347 19.33 12.20 34.55
C THR A 347 20.27 11.31 33.75
N ILE A 348 19.74 10.63 32.72
CA ILE A 348 20.51 9.77 31.81
C ILE A 348 21.14 10.66 30.74
N ASP A 349 22.43 10.92 30.87
CA ASP A 349 23.20 11.69 29.90
C ASP A 349 23.16 11.00 28.52
N PRO A 350 22.84 11.65 27.39
CA PRO A 350 22.86 11.04 26.07
C PRO A 350 24.21 10.39 25.71
N SER A 351 25.33 10.89 26.24
CA SER A 351 26.66 10.29 26.06
C SER A 351 26.77 8.87 26.66
N PHE A 352 25.89 8.52 27.60
CA PHE A 352 25.81 7.23 28.29
C PHE A 352 25.37 6.05 27.41
N ILE A 353 24.53 6.30 26.39
CA ILE A 353 23.86 5.27 25.59
C ILE A 353 24.68 4.92 24.33
N ASP A 354 25.42 5.89 23.79
CA ASP A 354 26.31 5.67 22.63
C ASP A 354 27.67 5.05 23.03
N ILE A 355 28.02 5.05 24.34
CA ILE A 355 29.23 4.43 24.86
C ILE A 355 29.02 2.93 25.11
N THR A 356 29.07 2.14 24.04
CA THR A 356 29.42 0.71 24.13
C THR A 356 30.39 0.34 23.03
N GLU A 357 31.68 0.55 23.31
CA GLU A 357 32.82 -0.38 23.08
C GLU A 357 34.19 0.32 23.20
N ASN A 358 34.28 1.66 23.05
CA ASN A 358 35.56 2.38 22.86
C ASN A 358 35.87 3.59 23.79
N SER A 359 35.35 3.65 25.01
CA SER A 359 35.69 4.73 25.98
C SER A 359 36.72 4.29 27.04
N GLU A 360 37.45 5.24 27.63
CA GLU A 360 38.44 5.03 28.70
C GLU A 360 37.85 4.34 29.95
N GLU A 361 38.67 3.56 30.65
CA GLU A 361 38.26 2.63 31.73
C GLU A 361 37.64 3.30 32.98
N GLU A 362 38.02 4.55 33.27
CA GLU A 362 37.55 5.32 34.44
C GLU A 362 36.12 5.85 34.25
N GLU A 363 35.80 6.45 33.09
CA GLU A 363 34.45 6.93 32.76
C GLU A 363 33.46 5.75 32.68
N ARG A 364 33.90 4.62 32.09
CA ARG A 364 33.10 3.39 31.97
C ARG A 364 32.61 2.86 33.32
N LYS A 365 33.38 3.02 34.41
CA LYS A 365 33.01 2.56 35.76
C LYS A 365 31.90 3.41 36.39
N LYS A 366 32.00 4.74 36.35
CA LYS A 366 30.95 5.65 36.90
C LYS A 366 29.64 5.52 36.13
N LEU A 367 29.72 5.38 34.80
CA LEU A 367 28.57 5.22 33.91
C LEU A 367 27.85 3.87 34.14
N LYS A 368 28.57 2.76 34.36
CA LYS A 368 27.96 1.44 34.64
C LYS A 368 27.06 1.43 35.88
N THR A 369 27.37 2.23 36.89
CA THR A 369 26.62 2.30 38.16
C THR A 369 25.22 2.90 37.98
N LYS A 370 25.07 3.99 37.23
CA LYS A 370 23.75 4.58 36.94
C LYS A 370 22.89 3.64 36.10
N TRP A 371 23.50 2.93 35.13
CA TRP A 371 22.76 2.02 34.23
C TRP A 371 22.21 0.84 35.03
N THR A 372 23.04 0.29 35.92
CA THR A 372 22.67 -0.84 36.78
C THR A 372 21.54 -0.46 37.74
N LYS A 373 21.52 0.77 38.28
CA LYS A 373 20.42 1.26 39.12
C LYS A 373 19.11 1.36 38.35
N LEU A 374 19.14 1.96 37.16
CA LEU A 374 17.96 2.03 36.30
C LEU A 374 17.48 0.63 35.92
N GLU A 375 18.40 -0.27 35.58
CA GLU A 375 18.07 -1.67 35.25
C GLU A 375 17.38 -2.38 36.40
N ALA A 376 17.87 -2.21 37.62
CA ALA A 376 17.28 -2.81 38.81
C ALA A 376 15.85 -2.32 39.05
N ILE A 377 15.57 -1.04 38.79
CA ILE A 377 14.22 -0.45 38.97
C ILE A 377 13.28 -0.91 37.85
N VAL A 378 13.65 -0.69 36.59
CA VAL A 378 12.82 -1.03 35.41
C VAL A 378 12.58 -2.53 35.32
N SER A 379 13.57 -3.35 35.66
CA SER A 379 13.47 -4.82 35.63
C SER A 379 13.03 -5.42 36.98
N SER A 380 12.46 -4.60 37.87
CA SER A 380 11.86 -5.10 39.12
C SER A 380 10.63 -5.96 38.80
N GLN A 381 10.35 -6.94 39.65
CA GLN A 381 9.24 -7.88 39.45
C GLN A 381 7.89 -7.15 39.28
N VAL A 382 7.63 -6.13 40.10
CA VAL A 382 6.40 -5.32 40.03
C VAL A 382 6.27 -4.60 38.68
N ASN A 383 7.36 -4.02 38.18
CA ASN A 383 7.35 -3.33 36.88
C ASN A 383 7.20 -4.33 35.71
N LEU A 384 7.79 -5.53 35.82
CA LEU A 384 7.61 -6.58 34.82
C LEU A 384 6.15 -7.07 34.75
N GLU A 385 5.49 -7.25 35.89
CA GLU A 385 4.08 -7.65 35.97
C GLU A 385 3.16 -6.57 35.39
N GLN A 386 3.38 -5.30 35.76
CA GLN A 386 2.64 -4.16 35.21
C GLN A 386 2.83 -4.01 33.70
N LEU A 387 4.09 -4.12 33.23
CA LEU A 387 4.42 -4.05 31.81
C LEU A 387 3.78 -5.20 31.03
N ALA A 388 3.87 -6.44 31.53
CA ALA A 388 3.27 -7.60 30.89
C ALA A 388 1.76 -7.43 30.73
N LYS A 389 1.07 -6.99 31.80
CA LYS A 389 -0.37 -6.76 31.79
C LYS A 389 -0.77 -5.70 30.76
N ASP A 390 -0.11 -4.54 30.78
CA ASP A 390 -0.43 -3.44 29.85
C ASP A 390 -0.12 -3.81 28.40
N VAL A 391 1.01 -4.47 28.14
CA VAL A 391 1.37 -4.92 26.78
C VAL A 391 0.35 -5.91 26.23
N VAL A 392 -0.03 -6.92 27.01
CA VAL A 392 -1.03 -7.93 26.59
C VAL A 392 -2.36 -7.24 26.28
N GLU A 393 -2.90 -6.46 27.23
CA GLU A 393 -4.18 -5.78 27.08
C GLU A 393 -4.18 -4.83 25.87
N HIS A 394 -3.12 -4.05 25.71
CA HIS A 394 -2.98 -3.11 24.60
C HIS A 394 -2.81 -3.81 23.25
N PHE A 395 -1.99 -4.86 23.20
CA PHE A 395 -1.70 -5.57 21.95
C PHE A 395 -2.94 -6.29 21.43
N GLU A 396 -3.67 -6.97 22.32
CA GLU A 396 -4.93 -7.65 21.97
C GLU A 396 -5.97 -6.66 21.45
N ARG A 397 -6.19 -5.55 22.17
CA ARG A 397 -7.11 -4.50 21.71
C ARG A 397 -6.71 -3.93 20.35
N ARG A 398 -5.41 -3.72 20.12
CA ARG A 398 -4.96 -3.13 18.85
C ARG A 398 -5.12 -4.11 17.70
N ARG A 399 -4.81 -5.38 17.94
CA ARG A 399 -5.00 -6.46 16.96
C ARG A 399 -6.46 -6.74 16.61
N SER A 400 -7.41 -6.42 17.50
CA SER A 400 -8.83 -6.53 17.17
C SER A 400 -9.34 -5.39 16.27
N ILE A 401 -8.53 -4.36 16.01
CA ILE A 401 -8.85 -3.25 15.09
C ILE A 401 -8.04 -3.38 13.80
N THR A 402 -6.77 -3.74 13.92
CA THR A 402 -5.85 -3.82 12.80
C THR A 402 -4.92 -4.99 13.02
N ARG A 403 -5.02 -5.99 12.15
CA ARG A 403 -4.05 -7.08 12.11
C ARG A 403 -2.64 -6.52 11.93
N GLY A 404 -1.70 -7.09 12.68
CA GLY A 404 -0.28 -6.84 12.51
C GLY A 404 0.51 -7.34 13.70
N LYS A 405 1.82 -7.09 13.63
CA LYS A 405 2.78 -7.65 14.59
C LYS A 405 3.38 -6.59 15.49
N GLY A 406 3.87 -7.03 16.65
CA GLY A 406 4.48 -6.19 17.67
C GLY A 406 5.93 -6.56 17.96
N MET A 407 6.71 -5.59 18.44
CA MET A 407 8.05 -5.78 18.95
C MET A 407 8.19 -5.09 20.31
N ILE A 408 8.76 -5.77 21.29
CA ILE A 408 9.09 -5.22 22.61
C ILE A 408 10.59 -5.06 22.72
N VAL A 409 11.05 -3.83 23.01
CA VAL A 409 12.46 -3.49 23.17
C VAL A 409 12.76 -3.32 24.65
N CYS A 410 13.46 -4.30 25.23
CA CYS A 410 13.83 -4.32 26.63
C CYS A 410 15.28 -3.84 26.83
N MET A 411 15.55 -3.22 27.98
CA MET A 411 16.89 -2.69 28.27
C MET A 411 17.96 -3.77 28.51
N SER A 412 17.57 -4.96 28.96
CA SER A 412 18.50 -6.04 29.27
C SER A 412 17.94 -7.42 28.95
N ARG A 413 18.85 -8.41 28.88
CA ARG A 413 18.48 -9.82 28.67
C ARG A 413 17.66 -10.37 29.83
N LYS A 414 17.96 -9.93 31.06
CA LYS A 414 17.17 -10.26 32.25
C LYS A 414 15.73 -9.80 32.11
N MET A 415 15.54 -8.55 31.68
CA MET A 415 14.21 -8.02 31.43
C MET A 415 13.49 -8.78 30.32
N CYS A 416 14.19 -9.16 29.23
CA CYS A 416 13.58 -9.93 28.14
C CYS A 416 12.98 -11.25 28.63
N VAL A 417 13.75 -12.02 29.40
CA VAL A 417 13.32 -13.33 29.93
C VAL A 417 12.26 -13.14 31.01
N GLY A 418 12.44 -12.18 31.93
CA GLY A 418 11.46 -11.88 32.96
C GLY A 418 10.10 -11.48 32.39
N LEU A 419 10.10 -10.58 31.40
CA LEU A 419 8.87 -10.13 30.74
C LEU A 419 8.19 -11.26 29.96
N TYR A 420 8.97 -12.11 29.29
CA TYR A 420 8.43 -13.31 28.65
C TYR A 420 7.71 -14.20 29.67
N ASN A 421 8.33 -14.48 30.81
CA ASN A 421 7.73 -15.29 31.87
C ASN A 421 6.42 -14.66 32.37
N GLU A 422 6.38 -13.36 32.65
CA GLU A 422 5.15 -12.69 33.09
C GLU A 422 4.05 -12.71 32.02
N ILE A 423 4.37 -12.47 30.75
CA ILE A 423 3.37 -12.55 29.66
C ILE A 423 2.82 -13.98 29.55
N THR A 424 3.67 -15.00 29.63
CA THR A 424 3.23 -16.42 29.53
C THR A 424 2.43 -16.89 30.74
N LYS A 425 2.51 -16.22 31.90
CA LYS A 425 1.58 -16.46 33.02
C LYS A 425 0.18 -15.94 32.72
N ILE A 426 0.07 -14.80 32.04
CA ILE A 426 -1.21 -14.17 31.67
C ILE A 426 -1.85 -14.90 30.47
N LYS A 427 -1.04 -15.22 29.45
CA LYS A 427 -1.45 -15.86 28.18
C LYS A 427 -0.62 -17.11 27.94
N LYS A 428 -1.02 -18.22 28.56
CA LYS A 428 -0.30 -19.50 28.47
C LYS A 428 -0.25 -20.02 27.03
N GLU A 429 -1.30 -19.76 26.26
CA GLU A 429 -1.45 -20.14 24.85
C GLU A 429 -0.50 -19.39 23.91
N TRP A 430 0.10 -18.28 24.33
CA TRP A 430 1.09 -17.57 23.51
C TRP A 430 2.47 -18.25 23.51
N HIS A 431 2.70 -19.12 24.50
CA HIS A 431 3.93 -19.86 24.67
C HIS A 431 3.97 -21.13 23.80
N ASN A 432 5.13 -21.40 23.22
CA ASN A 432 5.47 -22.74 22.73
C ASN A 432 6.98 -22.94 22.82
N GLU A 433 7.44 -24.13 23.19
CA GLU A 433 8.88 -24.45 23.24
C GLU A 433 9.48 -24.59 21.83
N ASP A 434 8.72 -25.09 20.86
CA ASP A 434 9.17 -25.22 19.47
C ASP A 434 9.27 -23.84 18.81
N ASP A 435 10.44 -23.53 18.25
CA ASP A 435 10.70 -22.30 17.50
C ASP A 435 9.90 -22.16 16.22
N LYS A 436 9.30 -23.25 15.72
CA LYS A 436 8.37 -23.25 14.59
C LYS A 436 6.94 -22.87 14.99
N LYS A 437 6.65 -22.79 16.28
CA LYS A 437 5.32 -22.49 16.82
C LYS A 437 5.35 -21.36 17.86
N GLY A 438 4.19 -21.00 18.39
CA GLY A 438 4.00 -20.00 19.42
C GLY A 438 3.84 -18.58 18.88
N PHE A 439 3.05 -17.81 19.61
CA PHE A 439 2.69 -16.42 19.32
C PHE A 439 3.77 -15.42 19.76
N LEU A 440 4.56 -15.78 20.79
CA LEU A 440 5.56 -14.94 21.44
C LEU A 440 6.94 -15.62 21.43
N LYS A 441 7.99 -14.89 21.04
CA LYS A 441 9.39 -15.36 21.15
C LYS A 441 10.34 -14.26 21.65
N VAL A 442 11.32 -14.65 22.46
CA VAL A 442 12.47 -13.80 22.82
C VAL A 442 13.59 -13.99 21.80
N VAL A 443 14.17 -12.91 21.30
CA VAL A 443 15.33 -12.94 20.39
C VAL A 443 16.44 -12.07 20.94
N MET A 444 17.50 -12.72 21.41
CA MET A 444 18.66 -12.08 22.04
C MET A 444 19.96 -12.84 21.80
N THR A 445 21.08 -12.16 22.01
CA THR A 445 22.42 -12.77 22.05
C THR A 445 22.62 -13.60 23.33
N GLY A 446 23.39 -14.69 23.22
CA GLY A 446 23.71 -15.57 24.33
C GLY A 446 25.20 -15.77 24.57
N LYS A 447 25.54 -16.24 25.78
CA LYS A 447 26.86 -16.67 26.23
C LYS A 447 26.71 -18.01 26.96
N ALA A 448 27.76 -18.82 26.95
CA ALA A 448 27.77 -20.11 27.66
C ALA A 448 27.62 -19.95 29.18
N SER A 449 28.03 -18.80 29.73
CA SER A 449 27.92 -18.46 31.15
C SER A 449 26.54 -17.91 31.56
N ASP A 450 25.58 -17.81 30.64
CA ASP A 450 24.26 -17.28 30.98
C ASP A 450 23.42 -18.27 31.78
N PRO A 451 22.51 -17.77 32.65
CA PRO A 451 21.57 -18.60 33.42
C PRO A 451 20.77 -19.59 32.57
N LYS A 452 20.37 -20.72 33.18
CA LYS A 452 19.70 -21.83 32.48
C LYS A 452 18.39 -21.42 31.80
N ASP A 453 17.63 -20.53 32.44
CA ASP A 453 16.40 -19.93 31.92
C ASP A 453 16.63 -19.02 30.70
N TYR A 454 17.87 -18.56 30.45
CA TYR A 454 18.19 -17.79 29.24
C TYR A 454 18.50 -18.72 28.08
N GLN A 455 19.06 -19.90 28.35
CA GLN A 455 19.54 -20.84 27.33
C GLN A 455 18.43 -21.28 26.38
N ILE A 456 17.18 -21.39 26.85
CA ILE A 456 16.02 -21.74 26.01
C ILE A 456 15.70 -20.69 24.92
N HIS A 457 16.20 -19.46 25.08
CA HIS A 457 16.01 -18.36 24.13
C HIS A 457 17.24 -18.12 23.26
N ILE A 458 18.39 -18.72 23.61
CA ILE A 458 19.64 -18.61 22.87
C ILE A 458 19.63 -19.62 21.73
N ARG A 459 19.75 -19.13 20.49
CA ARG A 459 19.56 -19.92 19.27
C ARG A 459 20.76 -19.83 18.36
N THR A 460 20.91 -20.80 17.45
CA THR A 460 21.88 -20.74 16.35
C THR A 460 21.45 -19.71 15.30
N LYS A 461 22.36 -19.31 14.40
CA LYS A 461 22.07 -18.37 13.29
C LYS A 461 20.90 -18.86 12.43
N SER A 462 20.89 -20.16 12.09
CA SER A 462 19.81 -20.80 11.31
C SER A 462 18.46 -20.76 12.04
N LYS A 463 18.41 -21.13 13.33
CA LYS A 463 17.16 -21.07 14.11
C LYS A 463 16.62 -19.65 14.24
N ARG A 464 17.50 -18.66 14.46
CA ARG A 464 17.10 -17.24 14.47
C ARG A 464 16.53 -16.80 13.11
N LYS A 465 17.12 -17.26 12.01
CA LYS A 465 16.63 -16.96 10.66
C LYS A 465 15.23 -17.54 10.41
N ASN A 466 14.93 -18.71 10.94
CA ASN A 466 13.58 -19.28 10.85
C ASN A 466 12.55 -18.41 11.59
N ILE A 467 12.84 -17.94 12.80
CA ILE A 467 11.95 -17.02 13.53
C ILE A 467 11.81 -15.69 12.78
N GLU A 468 12.90 -15.19 12.19
CA GLU A 468 12.88 -14.01 11.32
C GLU A 468 11.89 -14.17 10.15
N ASN A 469 11.92 -15.32 9.48
CA ASN A 469 11.03 -15.63 8.36
C ASN A 469 9.57 -15.75 8.83
N ARG A 470 9.32 -16.42 9.96
CA ARG A 470 7.99 -16.50 10.58
C ARG A 470 7.43 -15.11 10.91
N LEU A 471 8.25 -14.22 11.47
CA LEU A 471 7.78 -12.86 11.76
C LEU A 471 7.50 -12.06 10.48
N LYS A 472 8.18 -12.36 9.37
CA LYS A 472 7.98 -11.74 8.04
C LYS A 472 6.81 -12.30 7.24
N ASP A 473 6.20 -13.40 7.68
CA ASP A 473 4.98 -13.95 7.12
C ASP A 473 3.75 -13.40 7.87
N ASP A 474 2.87 -12.67 7.20
CA ASP A 474 1.67 -12.09 7.83
C ASP A 474 0.71 -13.18 8.34
N ASP A 475 0.72 -14.37 7.72
CA ASP A 475 -0.14 -15.51 8.04
C ASP A 475 0.38 -16.44 9.15
N ASP A 476 1.64 -16.30 9.56
CA ASP A 476 2.19 -17.06 10.69
C ASP A 476 1.65 -16.55 12.05
N GLU A 477 1.40 -17.49 12.97
CA GLU A 477 0.89 -17.20 14.32
C GLU A 477 1.84 -16.32 15.16
N LEU A 478 3.15 -16.34 14.91
CA LEU A 478 4.14 -15.54 15.62
C LEU A 478 3.85 -14.08 15.39
N SER A 479 3.44 -13.38 16.44
CA SER A 479 2.89 -12.03 16.34
C SER A 479 3.56 -11.02 17.23
N LEU A 480 4.31 -11.47 18.24
CA LEU A 480 5.00 -10.59 19.18
C LEU A 480 6.42 -11.12 19.44
N VAL A 481 7.41 -10.23 19.44
CA VAL A 481 8.80 -10.60 19.74
C VAL A 481 9.39 -9.67 20.78
N ILE A 482 10.22 -10.23 21.67
CA ILE A 482 10.96 -9.47 22.69
C ILE A 482 12.43 -9.44 22.29
N VAL A 483 13.00 -8.24 22.18
CA VAL A 483 14.39 -8.02 21.77
C VAL A 483 15.08 -7.06 22.72
N ARG A 484 16.43 -7.13 22.74
CA ARG A 484 17.27 -6.12 23.41
C ARG A 484 17.96 -5.21 22.41
N ASP A 485 18.84 -5.80 21.62
CA ASP A 485 19.67 -5.09 20.61
C ASP A 485 19.52 -5.69 19.21
N MET A 486 19.09 -6.96 19.13
CA MET A 486 18.81 -7.62 17.86
C MET A 486 17.61 -6.97 17.17
N TRP A 487 17.66 -6.93 15.84
CA TRP A 487 16.54 -6.48 14.98
C TRP A 487 16.14 -4.99 15.10
N LEU A 488 16.89 -4.19 15.86
CA LEU A 488 16.70 -2.72 15.88
C LEU A 488 17.29 -2.04 14.64
N ALA A 489 18.25 -2.69 13.98
CA ALA A 489 18.82 -2.27 12.70
C ALA A 489 18.69 -3.40 11.67
N GLY A 490 18.51 -3.05 10.40
CA GLY A 490 18.47 -3.98 9.27
C GLY A 490 17.18 -4.81 9.14
N PHE A 491 16.55 -5.23 10.23
CA PHE A 491 15.40 -6.15 10.18
C PHE A 491 14.10 -5.49 9.68
N ASP A 492 13.49 -6.01 8.61
CA ASP A 492 12.36 -5.36 7.93
C ASP A 492 11.09 -6.23 7.93
N VAL A 493 10.00 -5.73 8.52
CA VAL A 493 8.68 -6.39 8.56
C VAL A 493 7.60 -5.33 8.27
N PRO A 494 7.05 -5.28 7.04
CA PRO A 494 6.13 -4.21 6.64
C PRO A 494 4.91 -4.03 7.54
N PHE A 495 4.31 -5.13 8.00
CA PHE A 495 3.12 -5.16 8.85
C PHE A 495 3.43 -5.13 10.37
N LEU A 496 4.67 -4.84 10.77
CA LEU A 496 4.98 -4.52 12.17
C LEU A 496 4.37 -3.15 12.51
N HIS A 497 3.28 -3.12 13.27
CA HIS A 497 2.51 -1.90 13.50
C HIS A 497 2.81 -1.23 14.85
N THR A 498 3.41 -1.94 15.80
CA THR A 498 3.65 -1.43 17.16
C THR A 498 5.02 -1.83 17.70
N MET A 499 5.70 -0.87 18.31
CA MET A 499 6.91 -1.09 19.10
C MET A 499 6.68 -0.61 20.53
N TYR A 500 6.86 -1.50 21.49
CA TYR A 500 6.83 -1.22 22.92
C TYR A 500 8.26 -0.97 23.40
N VAL A 501 8.55 0.23 23.90
CA VAL A 501 9.90 0.66 24.26
C VAL A 501 10.03 0.72 25.78
N ALA A 502 10.90 -0.12 26.31
CA ALA A 502 11.31 -0.15 27.71
C ALA A 502 12.85 -0.13 27.83
N LYS A 503 13.51 0.61 26.92
CA LYS A 503 14.97 0.76 26.83
C LYS A 503 15.35 2.18 26.44
N PRO A 504 16.14 2.90 27.25
CA PRO A 504 16.60 4.24 26.90
C PRO A 504 17.38 4.20 25.58
N MET A 505 16.99 5.06 24.65
CA MET A 505 17.59 5.15 23.32
C MET A 505 17.66 6.62 22.91
N VAL A 506 18.78 7.02 22.32
CA VAL A 506 19.04 8.39 21.87
C VAL A 506 19.58 8.39 20.44
N THR A 507 19.66 9.58 19.86
CA THR A 507 20.35 9.87 18.60
C THR A 507 19.96 8.91 17.46
N HIS A 508 20.94 8.35 16.76
CA HIS A 508 20.77 7.49 15.60
C HIS A 508 20.16 6.12 15.95
N ASN A 509 20.51 5.55 17.11
CA ASN A 509 19.97 4.27 17.57
C ASN A 509 18.45 4.33 17.77
N LEU A 510 17.95 5.48 18.28
CA LEU A 510 16.52 5.72 18.43
C LEU A 510 15.81 5.75 17.06
N ILE A 511 16.31 6.53 16.11
CA ILE A 511 15.71 6.63 14.76
C ILE A 511 15.72 5.27 14.03
N GLN A 512 16.81 4.51 14.14
CA GLN A 512 16.90 3.17 13.55
C GLN A 512 15.85 2.22 14.13
N ALA A 513 15.66 2.22 15.45
CA ALA A 513 14.67 1.39 16.12
C ALA A 513 13.24 1.79 15.73
N ILE A 514 12.84 3.05 15.87
CA ILE A 514 11.46 3.47 15.59
C ILE A 514 11.09 3.33 14.11
N SER A 515 12.07 3.42 13.20
CA SER A 515 11.83 3.19 11.76
C SER A 515 11.38 1.77 11.43
N ARG A 516 11.46 0.81 12.36
CA ARG A 516 10.94 -0.55 12.15
C ARG A 516 9.43 -0.57 11.96
N VAL A 517 8.70 0.39 12.53
CA VAL A 517 7.23 0.45 12.44
C VAL A 517 6.72 1.39 11.33
N ASN A 518 7.58 2.10 10.61
CA ASN A 518 7.16 3.11 9.62
C ASN A 518 7.00 2.58 8.18
N ARG A 519 7.06 1.26 7.98
CA ARG A 519 6.86 0.65 6.66
C ARG A 519 5.39 0.69 6.24
N VAL A 520 5.16 1.05 4.98
CA VAL A 520 3.83 0.98 4.35
C VAL A 520 3.42 -0.48 4.17
N HIS A 521 2.20 -0.77 4.60
CA HIS A 521 1.50 -2.04 4.41
C HIS A 521 0.02 -1.74 4.15
N GLU A 522 -0.71 -2.70 3.58
CA GLU A 522 -2.16 -2.57 3.45
C GLU A 522 -2.80 -2.40 4.83
N ASN A 523 -3.80 -1.53 4.94
CA ASN A 523 -4.49 -1.17 6.19
C ASN A 523 -3.65 -0.58 7.33
N LYS A 524 -2.40 -0.17 7.06
CA LYS A 524 -1.53 0.47 8.06
C LYS A 524 -1.34 1.95 7.76
N GLU A 525 -2.06 2.80 8.49
CA GLU A 525 -1.99 4.26 8.36
C GLU A 525 -0.80 4.88 9.10
N SER A 526 -0.34 4.24 10.18
CA SER A 526 0.78 4.70 11.00
C SER A 526 1.48 3.54 11.72
N GLY A 527 2.75 3.76 12.09
CA GLY A 527 3.42 2.95 13.11
C GLY A 527 3.16 3.53 14.50
N LEU A 528 3.08 2.71 15.54
CA LEU A 528 2.88 3.18 16.92
C LEU A 528 4.09 2.84 17.80
N ILE A 529 4.63 3.85 18.48
CA ILE A 529 5.63 3.71 19.55
C ILE A 529 4.92 3.88 20.89
N VAL A 530 4.91 2.83 21.70
CA VAL A 530 4.41 2.84 23.07
C VAL A 530 5.60 2.96 24.01
N ASP A 531 5.69 4.07 24.74
CA ASP A 531 6.89 4.48 25.46
C ASP A 531 6.71 4.37 26.98
N TYR A 532 7.37 3.40 27.62
CA TYR A 532 7.30 3.17 29.07
C TYR A 532 8.40 3.86 29.87
N ILE A 533 9.32 4.56 29.20
CA ILE A 533 10.55 5.10 29.83
C ILE A 533 10.83 6.54 29.40
N SER A 534 9.84 7.22 28.83
CA SER A 534 9.87 8.65 28.49
C SER A 534 10.97 9.07 27.51
N ILE A 535 11.12 8.35 26.40
CA ILE A 535 12.00 8.75 25.28
C ILE A 535 11.48 9.97 24.50
N GLY A 536 10.32 10.54 24.83
CA GLY A 536 9.70 11.64 24.08
C GLY A 536 10.60 12.87 23.87
N PHE A 537 11.41 13.25 24.86
CA PHE A 537 12.36 14.37 24.71
C PHE A 537 13.45 14.05 23.68
N ASP A 538 14.08 12.87 23.82
CA ASP A 538 15.12 12.40 22.89
C ASP A 538 14.56 12.18 21.49
N LEU A 539 13.30 11.75 21.39
CA LEU A 539 12.58 11.58 20.14
C LEU A 539 12.40 12.92 19.43
N LYS A 540 11.91 13.94 20.14
CA LYS A 540 11.76 15.30 19.60
C LYS A 540 13.10 15.89 19.16
N LYS A 541 14.14 15.73 19.99
CA LYS A 541 15.50 16.19 19.67
C LYS A 541 16.06 15.47 18.46
N ALA A 542 15.86 14.16 18.37
CA ALA A 542 16.29 13.38 17.22
C ALA A 542 15.56 13.86 15.96
N ILE A 543 14.24 13.99 15.95
CA ILE A 543 13.46 14.43 14.76
C ILE A 543 13.97 15.75 14.15
N GLN A 544 14.30 16.74 14.99
CA GLN A 544 14.74 18.06 14.51
C GLN A 544 15.98 17.99 13.62
N GLN A 545 16.83 16.97 13.81
CA GLN A 545 18.03 16.75 12.99
C GLN A 545 17.72 16.06 11.64
N TYR A 546 16.49 15.58 11.42
CA TYR A 546 16.12 14.66 10.34
C TYR A 546 15.03 15.21 9.43
N THR A 547 14.77 16.51 9.54
CA THR A 547 13.77 17.23 8.76
C THR A 547 14.40 18.50 8.20
N LYS A 548 14.18 18.80 6.92
CA LYS A 548 14.62 20.07 6.32
C LYS A 548 13.91 21.27 6.97
N ASN A 549 12.67 21.09 7.38
CA ASN A 549 11.84 22.11 8.00
C ASN A 549 11.51 21.72 9.44
N PRO A 550 11.99 22.47 10.45
CA PRO A 550 11.76 22.16 11.88
C PRO A 550 10.29 22.15 12.32
N LYS A 551 9.38 22.70 11.50
CA LYS A 551 7.93 22.69 11.78
C LYS A 551 7.26 21.37 11.39
N ASP A 552 7.88 20.60 10.50
CA ASP A 552 7.33 19.35 10.01
C ASP A 552 7.85 18.21 10.89
N SER A 553 6.93 17.42 11.45
CA SER A 553 7.29 16.29 12.32
C SER A 553 6.80 14.96 11.72
N PRO A 554 7.70 14.00 11.46
CA PRO A 554 7.34 12.67 11.01
C PRO A 554 6.74 11.83 12.13
N ILE A 555 6.84 12.32 13.37
CA ILE A 555 6.30 11.72 14.58
C ILE A 555 5.27 12.65 15.19
N MET A 556 4.10 12.12 15.49
CA MET A 556 2.99 12.87 16.04
C MET A 556 2.62 12.26 17.41
N PRO A 557 2.53 13.06 18.48
CA PRO A 557 1.90 12.62 19.72
C PRO A 557 0.49 12.10 19.43
N ILE A 558 0.10 10.99 20.07
CA ILE A 558 -1.23 10.41 19.85
C ILE A 558 -2.35 11.40 20.20
N GLU A 559 -2.13 12.29 21.17
CA GLU A 559 -3.06 13.32 21.59
C GLU A 559 -3.36 14.32 20.46
N GLU A 560 -2.36 14.70 19.67
CA GLU A 560 -2.57 15.57 18.48
C GLU A 560 -3.40 14.85 17.41
N ALA A 561 -3.18 13.55 17.22
CA ALA A 561 -4.00 12.75 16.30
C ALA A 561 -5.45 12.64 16.79
N VAL A 562 -5.65 12.58 18.11
CA VAL A 562 -6.98 12.61 18.73
C VAL A 562 -7.65 13.98 18.56
N GLU A 563 -6.94 15.09 18.64
CA GLU A 563 -7.53 16.40 18.31
C GLU A 563 -7.98 16.47 16.84
N VAL A 564 -7.20 15.90 15.92
CA VAL A 564 -7.61 15.77 14.52
C VAL A 564 -8.85 14.88 14.41
N LEU A 565 -8.92 13.78 15.17
CA LEU A 565 -10.09 12.89 15.21
C LEU A 565 -11.33 13.67 15.65
N GLU A 566 -11.26 14.40 16.75
CA GLU A 566 -12.40 15.19 17.27
C GLU A 566 -12.86 16.25 16.26
N ARG A 567 -11.93 16.96 15.60
CA ARG A 567 -12.29 17.90 14.54
C ARG A 567 -12.98 17.21 13.35
N LYS A 568 -12.48 16.07 12.91
CA LYS A 568 -13.08 15.30 11.79
C LYS A 568 -14.41 14.67 12.17
N TYR A 569 -14.55 14.26 13.43
CA TYR A 569 -15.78 13.76 14.01
C TYR A 569 -16.84 14.87 14.04
N GLN A 570 -16.49 16.06 14.55
CA GLN A 570 -17.37 17.22 14.56
C GLN A 570 -17.82 17.62 13.15
N ILE A 571 -16.90 17.69 12.18
CA ILE A 571 -17.24 17.97 10.78
C ILE A 571 -18.25 16.95 10.22
N THR A 572 -18.16 15.69 10.66
CA THR A 572 -19.08 14.63 10.23
C THR A 572 -20.44 14.77 10.92
N GLU A 573 -20.48 15.09 12.21
CA GLU A 573 -21.71 15.39 12.95
C GLU A 573 -22.41 16.65 12.47
N ASP A 574 -21.66 17.69 12.10
CA ASP A 574 -22.19 18.96 11.60
C ASP A 574 -23.03 18.77 10.33
N LEU A 575 -22.68 17.76 9.51
CA LEU A 575 -23.46 17.37 8.33
C LEU A 575 -24.79 16.67 8.67
N LEU A 576 -25.00 16.31 9.94
CA LEU A 576 -26.19 15.62 10.44
C LEU A 576 -27.00 16.50 11.42
N ILE A 577 -26.71 17.80 11.53
CA ILE A 577 -27.46 18.71 12.38
C ILE A 577 -28.96 18.69 11.99
N GLY A 578 -29.81 18.37 12.96
CA GLY A 578 -31.25 18.22 12.76
C GLY A 578 -31.71 16.80 12.39
N CYS A 579 -30.78 15.83 12.32
CA CYS A 579 -31.09 14.41 12.14
C CYS A 579 -30.71 13.60 13.39
N ASP A 580 -31.69 13.16 14.18
CA ASP A 580 -31.46 12.29 15.33
C ASP A 580 -31.20 10.85 14.88
N TYR A 581 -29.96 10.39 15.07
CA TYR A 581 -29.54 9.03 14.77
C TYR A 581 -29.34 8.14 16.00
N SER A 582 -29.63 8.64 17.22
CA SER A 582 -29.40 7.93 18.49
C SER A 582 -30.14 6.59 18.58
N LYS A 583 -31.33 6.49 17.97
CA LYS A 583 -32.13 5.27 17.91
C LYS A 583 -31.47 4.14 17.12
N TYR A 584 -30.56 4.45 16.18
CA TYR A 584 -29.80 3.43 15.47
C TYR A 584 -28.89 2.65 16.44
N LEU A 585 -28.29 3.37 17.39
CA LEU A 585 -27.32 2.84 18.34
C LEU A 585 -28.01 2.08 19.47
N THR A 586 -29.19 2.53 19.89
CA THR A 586 -29.89 2.00 21.08
C THR A 586 -30.94 0.93 20.77
N SER A 587 -31.56 0.94 19.59
CA SER A 587 -32.62 -0.02 19.25
C SER A 587 -32.04 -1.39 18.92
N ALA A 588 -32.65 -2.45 19.48
CA ALA A 588 -32.35 -3.83 19.10
C ALA A 588 -33.17 -4.30 17.88
N LYS A 589 -34.17 -3.52 17.44
CA LYS A 589 -35.06 -3.90 16.33
C LYS A 589 -34.45 -3.48 14.98
N PRO A 590 -34.25 -4.42 14.03
CA PRO A 590 -33.70 -4.11 12.71
C PRO A 590 -34.51 -3.07 11.93
N THR A 591 -35.84 -3.06 12.06
CA THR A 591 -36.73 -2.13 11.36
C THR A 591 -36.55 -0.68 11.82
N GLU A 592 -36.41 -0.43 13.11
CA GLU A 592 -36.18 0.91 13.65
C GLU A 592 -34.79 1.44 13.24
N ARG A 593 -33.77 0.58 13.21
CA ARG A 593 -32.43 0.94 12.70
C ARG A 593 -32.48 1.32 11.22
N LEU A 594 -33.24 0.60 10.41
CA LEU A 594 -33.44 0.89 9.00
C LEU A 594 -34.13 2.23 8.77
N GLU A 595 -35.16 2.56 9.55
CA GLU A 595 -35.84 3.85 9.49
C GLU A 595 -34.89 5.01 9.77
N VAL A 596 -34.04 4.89 10.80
CA VAL A 596 -33.03 5.89 11.13
C VAL A 596 -32.00 6.02 10.01
N LEU A 597 -31.52 4.91 9.46
CA LEU A 597 -30.60 4.92 8.33
C LEU A 597 -31.21 5.62 7.11
N ALA A 598 -32.46 5.31 6.76
CA ALA A 598 -33.17 5.94 5.65
C ALA A 598 -33.40 7.45 5.90
N ASN A 599 -33.79 7.85 7.11
CA ASN A 599 -33.92 9.26 7.50
C ASN A 599 -32.60 10.02 7.33
N THR A 600 -31.50 9.42 7.79
CA THR A 600 -30.16 10.01 7.72
C THR A 600 -29.68 10.17 6.29
N ILE A 601 -29.87 9.15 5.45
CA ILE A 601 -29.53 9.24 4.02
C ILE A 601 -30.35 10.34 3.35
N SER A 602 -31.67 10.41 3.62
CA SER A 602 -32.52 11.48 3.06
C SER A 602 -31.97 12.85 3.44
N HIS A 603 -31.68 13.08 4.72
CA HIS A 603 -31.13 14.33 5.21
C HIS A 603 -29.83 14.74 4.51
N ILE A 604 -28.93 13.80 4.23
CA ILE A 604 -27.67 14.07 3.49
C ILE A 604 -27.95 14.38 2.02
N VAL A 605 -28.88 13.66 1.38
CA VAL A 605 -29.21 13.86 -0.04
C VAL A 605 -29.92 15.20 -0.26
N ASP A 606 -30.68 15.67 0.73
CA ASP A 606 -31.39 16.94 0.68
C ASP A 606 -30.47 18.18 0.78
N GLN A 607 -29.18 17.99 1.10
CA GLN A 607 -28.17 19.06 1.21
C GLN A 607 -27.37 19.26 -0.08
N ASP A 608 -26.96 20.51 -0.34
CA ASP A 608 -26.05 20.85 -1.43
C ASP A 608 -24.69 20.12 -1.32
N ASP A 609 -24.36 19.34 -2.35
CA ASP A 609 -23.17 18.47 -2.42
C ASP A 609 -23.02 17.52 -1.21
N GLY A 610 -24.13 17.23 -0.52
CA GLY A 610 -24.12 16.53 0.77
C GLY A 610 -23.49 15.14 0.69
N LYS A 611 -23.77 14.37 -0.37
CA LYS A 611 -23.17 13.05 -0.59
C LYS A 611 -21.65 13.10 -0.67
N LYS A 612 -21.09 14.03 -1.45
CA LYS A 612 -19.65 14.14 -1.67
C LYS A 612 -18.94 14.61 -0.40
N ARG A 613 -19.50 15.64 0.25
CA ARG A 613 -19.01 16.17 1.53
C ARG A 613 -19.02 15.11 2.62
N PHE A 614 -20.12 14.38 2.77
CA PHE A 614 -20.25 13.31 3.77
C PHE A 614 -19.29 12.16 3.50
N LYS A 615 -19.20 11.67 2.25
CA LYS A 615 -18.21 10.62 1.88
C LYS A 615 -16.79 11.03 2.23
N LYS A 616 -16.40 12.27 1.92
CA LYS A 616 -15.07 12.80 2.24
C LYS A 616 -14.85 12.91 3.75
N ALA A 617 -15.81 13.49 4.48
CA ALA A 617 -15.72 13.64 5.94
C ALA A 617 -15.58 12.29 6.65
N VAL A 618 -16.40 11.30 6.29
CA VAL A 618 -16.32 9.95 6.86
C VAL A 618 -15.03 9.24 6.48
N ASN A 619 -14.54 9.35 5.24
CA ASN A 619 -13.26 8.76 4.86
C ASN A 619 -12.08 9.36 5.67
N ASP A 620 -12.04 10.69 5.82
CA ASP A 620 -11.04 11.38 6.62
C ASP A 620 -11.12 10.94 8.10
N LEU A 621 -12.34 10.88 8.66
CA LEU A 621 -12.59 10.46 10.04
C LEU A 621 -12.12 9.01 10.27
N VAL A 622 -12.52 8.08 9.40
CA VAL A 622 -12.13 6.67 9.49
C VAL A 622 -10.62 6.49 9.39
N LYS A 623 -9.95 7.24 8.50
CA LYS A 623 -8.49 7.22 8.37
C LYS A 623 -7.80 7.64 9.67
N VAL A 624 -8.26 8.72 10.29
CA VAL A 624 -7.71 9.21 11.57
C VAL A 624 -8.06 8.26 12.72
N ALA A 625 -9.25 7.66 12.73
CA ALA A 625 -9.63 6.65 13.71
C ALA A 625 -8.72 5.41 13.66
N LYS A 626 -8.39 4.90 12.45
CA LYS A 626 -7.39 3.83 12.27
C LYS A 626 -6.02 4.24 12.82
N MET A 627 -5.60 5.48 12.58
CA MET A 627 -4.33 6.02 13.08
C MET A 627 -4.31 6.02 14.61
N CYS A 628 -5.34 6.58 15.27
CA CYS A 628 -5.47 6.61 16.72
C CYS A 628 -5.66 5.23 17.37
N GLY A 629 -6.14 4.24 16.61
CA GLY A 629 -6.27 2.84 17.05
C GLY A 629 -7.15 2.69 18.29
N VAL A 630 -6.56 2.22 19.39
CA VAL A 630 -7.27 1.85 20.63
C VAL A 630 -7.37 2.99 21.66
N HIS A 631 -7.21 4.23 21.23
CA HIS A 631 -7.36 5.37 22.12
C HIS A 631 -8.80 5.47 22.67
N GLU A 632 -8.97 5.89 23.92
CA GLU A 632 -10.29 5.93 24.60
C GLU A 632 -11.31 6.77 23.82
N ASN A 633 -10.92 7.91 23.23
CA ASN A 633 -11.78 8.72 22.35
C ASN A 633 -12.26 7.99 21.09
N VAL A 634 -11.46 7.05 20.54
CA VAL A 634 -11.91 6.22 19.41
C VAL A 634 -12.92 5.20 19.90
N ILE A 635 -12.63 4.56 21.04
CA ILE A 635 -13.49 3.54 21.63
C ILE A 635 -14.87 4.13 22.00
N SER A 636 -14.90 5.32 22.60
CA SER A 636 -16.14 5.98 23.01
C SER A 636 -17.01 6.45 21.84
N LYS A 637 -16.40 6.71 20.67
CA LYS A 637 -17.09 7.14 19.45
C LYS A 637 -17.27 6.03 18.41
N ARG A 638 -16.87 4.80 18.74
CA ARG A 638 -16.79 3.66 17.83
C ARG A 638 -18.11 3.37 17.13
N ASP A 639 -19.21 3.31 17.88
CA ASP A 639 -20.52 2.98 17.32
C ASP A 639 -21.02 4.07 16.37
N ASN A 640 -20.73 5.34 16.68
CA ASN A 640 -21.06 6.48 15.83
C ASN A 640 -20.22 6.47 14.54
N ILE A 641 -18.92 6.23 14.64
CA ILE A 641 -18.03 6.10 13.47
C ILE A 641 -18.49 4.94 12.58
N SER A 642 -18.88 3.80 13.18
CA SER A 642 -19.44 2.64 12.47
C SER A 642 -20.75 3.00 11.74
N PHE A 643 -21.63 3.72 12.41
CA PHE A 643 -22.87 4.22 11.81
C PHE A 643 -22.57 5.15 10.62
N PHE A 644 -21.66 6.11 10.76
CA PHE A 644 -21.28 7.01 9.68
C PHE A 644 -20.69 6.26 8.47
N ASP A 645 -19.85 5.25 8.72
CA ASP A 645 -19.29 4.40 7.68
C ASP A 645 -20.38 3.58 6.97
N THR A 646 -21.39 3.11 7.72
CA THR A 646 -22.57 2.41 7.19
C THR A 646 -23.41 3.33 6.28
N VAL A 647 -23.66 4.57 6.70
CA VAL A 647 -24.36 5.58 5.90
C VAL A 647 -23.58 5.86 4.61
N LYS A 648 -22.26 6.08 4.71
CA LYS A 648 -21.37 6.28 3.55
C LYS A 648 -21.42 5.10 2.58
N ALA A 649 -21.34 3.88 3.09
CA ALA A 649 -21.40 2.65 2.29
C ALA A 649 -22.76 2.55 1.56
N SER A 650 -23.85 2.90 2.24
CA SER A 650 -25.21 2.89 1.68
C SER A 650 -25.37 3.91 0.56
N ILE A 651 -24.86 5.14 0.74
CA ILE A 651 -24.83 6.18 -0.29
C ILE A 651 -23.97 5.73 -1.49
N SER A 652 -22.84 5.07 -1.24
CA SER A 652 -21.90 4.63 -2.29
C SER A 652 -22.43 3.46 -3.12
N LYS A 653 -23.07 2.47 -2.47
CA LYS A 653 -23.70 1.33 -3.15
C LYS A 653 -24.95 1.72 -3.94
N ASN A 654 -25.54 2.88 -3.67
CA ASN A 654 -26.64 3.40 -4.49
C ASN A 654 -26.20 3.97 -5.84
N THR A 655 -24.89 4.10 -6.07
CA THR A 655 -24.35 4.58 -7.35
C THR A 655 -23.90 3.50 -8.33
N GLY A 656 -24.09 2.20 -8.06
CA GLY A 656 -23.94 1.13 -9.06
C GLY A 656 -23.19 -0.10 -8.55
N ALA A 657 -23.76 -1.27 -8.88
CA ALA A 657 -23.46 -2.62 -8.38
C ALA A 657 -24.28 -2.98 -7.13
N GLY A 658 -24.91 -4.16 -7.19
CA GLY A 658 -25.83 -4.69 -6.19
C GLY A 658 -25.23 -4.75 -4.78
N ILE A 659 -26.09 -5.01 -3.80
CA ILE A 659 -25.70 -5.17 -2.40
C ILE A 659 -25.08 -6.56 -2.27
N LEU A 660 -23.84 -6.67 -2.72
CA LEU A 660 -22.86 -7.50 -2.06
C LEU A 660 -22.15 -6.56 -1.08
N ILE A 661 -22.33 -6.78 0.22
CA ILE A 661 -21.21 -6.55 1.12
C ILE A 661 -20.16 -7.54 0.62
N SER A 662 -19.24 -7.09 -0.23
CA SER A 662 -18.04 -7.90 -0.45
C SER A 662 -17.46 -8.15 0.92
N GLU A 663 -17.12 -9.40 1.20
CA GLU A 663 -16.29 -9.80 2.36
C GLU A 663 -14.92 -9.08 2.40
N GLY A 664 -14.66 -8.13 1.49
CA GLY A 664 -13.47 -7.27 1.44
C GLY A 664 -13.76 -5.78 1.22
N VAL A 665 -14.89 -5.22 1.67
CA VAL A 665 -14.85 -3.78 2.01
C VAL A 665 -14.04 -3.69 3.28
N ASP A 666 -12.90 -2.99 3.26
CA ASP A 666 -12.16 -2.54 4.44
C ASP A 666 -13.08 -1.65 5.32
N THR A 667 -14.09 -2.26 5.95
CA THR A 667 -14.69 -1.67 7.14
C THR A 667 -13.57 -1.64 8.16
N ALA A 668 -12.95 -0.48 8.30
CA ALA A 668 -12.00 -0.14 9.36
C ALA A 668 -12.50 -0.52 10.76
N VAL A 669 -13.82 -0.67 10.87
CA VAL A 669 -14.58 -0.95 12.08
C VAL A 669 -15.29 -2.33 11.99
N GLY A 670 -15.14 -3.08 10.91
CA GLY A 670 -15.84 -4.37 10.73
C GLY A 670 -15.29 -5.50 11.58
N GLU A 671 -14.01 -5.45 11.94
CA GLU A 671 -13.43 -6.37 12.94
C GLU A 671 -13.82 -5.99 14.37
N LEU A 672 -14.29 -4.76 14.56
CA LEU A 672 -14.85 -4.27 15.80
C LEU A 672 -16.36 -4.62 15.90
N VAL A 673 -17.12 -4.58 14.82
CA VAL A 673 -18.55 -4.91 14.89
C VAL A 673 -18.72 -6.42 14.84
N ASP A 674 -19.15 -6.99 15.97
CA ASP A 674 -19.64 -8.36 16.07
C ASP A 674 -20.53 -8.68 14.85
N LYS A 675 -20.30 -9.85 14.22
CA LYS A 675 -20.85 -10.37 12.93
C LYS A 675 -22.40 -10.33 12.80
N SER A 676 -23.00 -9.17 13.00
CA SER A 676 -24.44 -8.95 13.20
C SER A 676 -24.95 -7.75 12.41
N MET A 677 -24.19 -7.30 11.40
CA MET A 677 -24.72 -6.35 10.42
C MET A 677 -25.48 -7.15 9.35
N THR A 678 -26.79 -7.22 9.52
CA THR A 678 -27.71 -7.73 8.50
C THR A 678 -27.47 -6.96 7.20
N SER A 679 -27.26 -7.68 6.09
CA SER A 679 -27.17 -7.07 4.77
C SER A 679 -28.53 -6.50 4.39
N PHE A 680 -28.69 -5.17 4.46
CA PHE A 680 -29.94 -4.51 4.10
C PHE A 680 -29.97 -4.13 2.63
N GLY A 681 -31.06 -4.51 1.95
CA GLY A 681 -31.35 -4.28 0.54
C GLY A 681 -31.83 -2.87 0.19
N VAL A 682 -31.85 -2.52 -1.11
CA VAL A 682 -32.55 -1.31 -1.62
C VAL A 682 -34.03 -1.35 -1.22
N GLN A 683 -34.61 -2.56 -1.24
CA GLN A 683 -35.97 -2.86 -0.85
C GLN A 683 -36.24 -2.51 0.62
N ASP A 684 -35.31 -2.84 1.54
CA ASP A 684 -35.46 -2.54 2.97
C ASP A 684 -35.45 -1.03 3.25
N LEU A 685 -34.62 -0.28 2.52
CA LEU A 685 -34.58 1.19 2.61
C LEU A 685 -35.85 1.86 2.07
N LEU A 686 -36.50 1.28 1.05
CA LEU A 686 -37.78 1.76 0.54
C LEU A 686 -38.90 1.54 1.57
N VAL A 687 -38.93 0.37 2.21
CA VAL A 687 -39.89 0.08 3.30
C VAL A 687 -39.70 1.07 4.45
N ALA A 688 -38.46 1.30 4.86
CA ALA A 688 -38.09 2.30 5.87
C ALA A 688 -38.34 3.77 5.43
N ALA A 689 -38.49 4.02 4.13
CA ALA A 689 -38.90 5.31 3.58
C ALA A 689 -40.43 5.47 3.52
N GLY A 690 -41.19 4.49 4.02
CA GLY A 690 -42.65 4.51 4.07
C GLY A 690 -43.34 3.82 2.89
N ILE A 691 -42.62 3.00 2.10
CA ILE A 691 -43.17 2.28 0.96
C ILE A 691 -43.49 0.84 1.36
N THR A 692 -44.78 0.56 1.58
CA THR A 692 -45.24 -0.58 2.40
C THR A 692 -45.11 -1.97 1.76
N LYS A 693 -44.79 -2.07 0.46
CA LYS A 693 -44.59 -3.34 -0.25
C LYS A 693 -43.30 -3.33 -1.07
N THR A 694 -42.48 -4.38 -0.90
CA THR A 694 -41.22 -4.60 -1.64
C THR A 694 -41.48 -5.15 -3.04
N PRO A 695 -40.91 -4.57 -4.12
CA PRO A 695 -41.02 -5.17 -5.44
C PRO A 695 -39.70 -5.74 -5.95
N GLU A 696 -39.79 -6.92 -6.58
CA GLU A 696 -39.04 -7.17 -7.81
C GLU A 696 -39.56 -6.21 -8.88
N ILE A 697 -38.70 -5.63 -9.72
CA ILE A 697 -39.12 -4.64 -10.73
C ILE A 697 -40.10 -5.24 -11.75
N SER A 698 -40.12 -6.56 -11.88
CA SER A 698 -41.14 -7.31 -12.62
C SER A 698 -42.57 -7.13 -12.06
N ILE A 699 -42.72 -6.56 -10.86
CA ILE A 699 -43.97 -6.37 -10.10
C ILE A 699 -44.01 -4.95 -9.50
N LEU A 700 -43.70 -3.91 -10.29
CA LEU A 700 -44.09 -2.54 -9.94
C LEU A 700 -45.60 -2.40 -10.12
N SER A 701 -46.36 -2.76 -9.08
CA SER A 701 -47.81 -2.58 -9.03
C SER A 701 -48.16 -1.09 -9.10
N ASP A 702 -49.33 -0.78 -9.65
CA ASP A 702 -49.78 0.63 -9.72
C ASP A 702 -49.94 1.22 -8.29
N GLU A 703 -50.19 0.37 -7.29
CA GLU A 703 -50.16 0.70 -5.85
C GLU A 703 -48.76 1.17 -5.37
N PHE A 704 -47.67 0.49 -5.75
CA PHE A 704 -46.31 0.89 -5.37
C PHE A 704 -45.93 2.27 -5.93
N LEU A 705 -46.33 2.54 -7.18
CA LEU A 705 -46.08 3.82 -7.85
C LEU A 705 -46.88 4.96 -7.18
N GLN A 706 -48.02 4.63 -6.57
CA GLN A 706 -48.83 5.55 -5.79
C GLN A 706 -48.19 5.86 -4.42
N ASP A 707 -47.67 4.85 -3.72
CA ASP A 707 -46.91 5.02 -2.46
C ASP A 707 -45.67 5.90 -2.65
N VAL A 708 -44.94 5.68 -3.75
CA VAL A 708 -43.77 6.48 -4.17
C VAL A 708 -44.13 7.95 -4.35
N SER A 709 -45.27 8.24 -4.97
CA SER A 709 -45.71 9.62 -5.26
C SER A 709 -46.10 10.39 -3.99
N ASN A 710 -46.50 9.67 -2.94
CA ASN A 710 -47.01 10.23 -1.67
C ASN A 710 -45.96 10.30 -0.55
N THR A 711 -44.74 9.83 -0.77
CA THR A 711 -43.70 9.83 0.27
C THR A 711 -43.20 11.25 0.60
N LYS A 712 -42.87 11.46 1.88
CA LYS A 712 -42.24 12.70 2.33
C LYS A 712 -40.75 12.78 1.97
N LYS A 713 -40.09 11.63 1.70
CA LYS A 713 -38.64 11.53 1.42
C LYS A 713 -38.35 11.51 -0.09
N LYS A 714 -38.77 12.56 -0.81
CA LYS A 714 -38.79 12.58 -2.28
C LYS A 714 -37.41 12.33 -2.91
N ASN A 715 -36.36 13.01 -2.43
CA ASN A 715 -35.02 12.88 -3.04
C ASN A 715 -34.39 11.49 -2.78
N LEU A 716 -34.60 10.90 -1.60
CA LEU A 716 -34.19 9.53 -1.33
C LEU A 716 -34.88 8.54 -2.29
N VAL A 717 -36.17 8.74 -2.54
CA VAL A 717 -36.95 7.85 -3.40
C VAL A 717 -36.53 7.98 -4.87
N VAL A 718 -36.20 9.18 -5.36
CA VAL A 718 -35.60 9.37 -6.68
C VAL A 718 -34.32 8.53 -6.84
N GLU A 719 -33.43 8.57 -5.84
CA GLU A 719 -32.19 7.80 -5.86
C GLU A 719 -32.43 6.28 -5.89
N LEU A 720 -33.31 5.80 -5.01
CA LEU A 720 -33.62 4.37 -4.90
C LEU A 720 -34.33 3.87 -6.17
N LEU A 721 -35.27 4.63 -6.73
CA LEU A 721 -35.95 4.30 -7.99
C LEU A 721 -34.99 4.32 -9.18
N THR A 722 -34.15 5.34 -9.27
CA THR A 722 -33.13 5.44 -10.34
C THR A 722 -32.26 4.20 -10.34
N LYS A 723 -31.84 3.73 -9.17
CA LYS A 723 -31.06 2.50 -9.02
C LYS A 723 -31.83 1.27 -9.45
N LEU A 724 -33.07 1.09 -8.98
CA LEU A 724 -33.93 -0.01 -9.38
C LEU A 724 -34.05 -0.05 -10.91
N VAL A 725 -34.51 1.05 -11.53
CA VAL A 725 -34.66 1.15 -12.98
C VAL A 725 -33.33 0.87 -13.71
N SER A 726 -32.20 1.37 -13.21
CA SER A 726 -30.88 1.10 -13.78
C SER A 726 -30.50 -0.39 -13.73
N ASP A 727 -30.74 -1.06 -12.61
CA ASP A 727 -30.41 -2.48 -12.44
C ASP A 727 -31.34 -3.38 -13.26
N GLU A 728 -32.60 -3.00 -13.46
CA GLU A 728 -33.49 -3.67 -14.40
C GLU A 728 -33.03 -3.48 -15.85
N ILE A 729 -32.68 -2.25 -16.25
CA ILE A 729 -32.16 -1.97 -17.60
C ILE A 729 -30.91 -2.81 -17.87
N LYS A 730 -30.01 -2.97 -16.89
CA LYS A 730 -28.84 -3.85 -17.01
C LYS A 730 -29.21 -5.32 -17.12
N THR A 731 -30.15 -5.79 -16.29
CA THR A 731 -30.61 -7.17 -16.32
C THR A 731 -31.25 -7.50 -17.67
N ARG A 732 -32.08 -6.60 -18.18
CA ARG A 732 -32.67 -6.66 -19.52
C ARG A 732 -31.62 -6.57 -20.61
N GLY A 733 -30.58 -5.76 -20.45
CA GLY A 733 -29.48 -5.63 -21.40
C GLY A 733 -28.71 -6.92 -21.66
N LYS A 734 -28.78 -7.90 -20.75
CA LYS A 734 -28.26 -9.26 -21.00
C LYS A 734 -29.07 -10.04 -22.04
N LYS A 735 -30.36 -9.70 -22.21
CA LYS A 735 -31.29 -10.37 -23.13
C LYS A 735 -31.63 -9.52 -24.36
N ASN A 736 -31.77 -8.21 -24.20
CA ASN A 736 -32.16 -7.28 -25.26
C ASN A 736 -31.36 -5.97 -25.14
N VAL A 737 -30.35 -5.84 -25.99
CA VAL A 737 -29.39 -4.73 -26.01
C VAL A 737 -30.05 -3.44 -26.51
N VAL A 738 -30.98 -3.58 -27.46
CA VAL A 738 -31.64 -2.46 -28.14
C VAL A 738 -32.60 -1.75 -27.20
N ASP A 739 -33.45 -2.51 -26.52
CA ASP A 739 -34.34 -1.98 -25.48
C ASP A 739 -33.55 -1.36 -24.33
N ALA A 740 -32.51 -2.05 -23.85
CA ALA A 740 -31.69 -1.55 -22.74
C ALA A 740 -31.00 -0.23 -23.10
N TYR A 741 -30.52 -0.07 -24.34
CA TYR A 741 -29.94 1.18 -24.82
C TYR A 741 -30.98 2.32 -24.86
N SER A 742 -32.16 2.06 -25.42
CA SER A 742 -33.27 3.03 -25.47
C SER A 742 -33.71 3.48 -24.08
N PHE A 743 -33.93 2.53 -23.16
CA PHE A 743 -34.28 2.86 -21.78
C PHE A 743 -33.16 3.57 -21.03
N SER A 744 -31.90 3.23 -21.29
CA SER A 744 -30.75 3.94 -20.71
C SER A 744 -30.69 5.40 -21.16
N GLN A 745 -30.99 5.70 -22.43
CA GLN A 745 -31.07 7.08 -22.91
C GLN A 745 -32.24 7.84 -22.26
N LYS A 746 -33.41 7.21 -22.13
CA LYS A 746 -34.56 7.81 -21.46
C LYS A 746 -34.27 8.10 -19.99
N LEU A 747 -33.66 7.14 -19.28
CA LEU A 747 -33.20 7.33 -17.90
C LEU A 747 -32.25 8.51 -17.79
N GLN A 748 -31.25 8.59 -18.67
CA GLN A 748 -30.30 9.70 -18.68
C GLN A 748 -31.00 11.05 -18.91
N LYS A 749 -31.93 11.15 -19.86
CA LYS A 749 -32.71 12.37 -20.09
C LYS A 749 -33.53 12.78 -18.86
N THR A 750 -34.16 11.83 -18.19
CA THR A 750 -34.91 12.08 -16.94
C THR A 750 -33.99 12.58 -15.82
N LEU A 751 -32.76 12.06 -15.73
CA LEU A 751 -31.78 12.48 -14.72
C LEU A 751 -31.09 13.82 -15.06
N GLU A 752 -30.84 14.11 -16.33
CA GLU A 752 -30.29 15.41 -16.75
C GLU A 752 -31.25 16.57 -16.43
N ALA A 753 -32.55 16.31 -16.42
CA ALA A 753 -33.57 17.24 -15.97
C ALA A 753 -33.53 17.46 -14.44
N TYR A 754 -33.12 16.44 -13.67
CA TYR A 754 -32.92 16.53 -12.22
C TYR A 754 -31.67 17.34 -11.84
N GLU A 755 -30.59 17.23 -12.62
CA GLU A 755 -29.33 17.95 -12.33
C GLU A 755 -29.34 19.43 -12.75
N LYS A 756 -30.23 19.84 -13.66
CA LYS A 756 -30.30 21.21 -14.22
C LYS A 756 -31.48 22.01 -13.62
N ARG A 757 -31.26 22.68 -12.47
CA ARG A 757 -32.19 23.67 -11.81
C ARG A 757 -33.49 23.05 -11.24
N PRO A 758 -34.30 23.74 -10.39
CA PRO A 758 -35.26 23.09 -9.51
C PRO A 758 -36.52 22.70 -10.29
N VAL A 759 -36.40 21.64 -11.09
CA VAL A 759 -37.54 20.83 -11.50
C VAL A 759 -38.14 20.23 -10.23
N ASP A 760 -39.47 20.20 -10.11
CA ASP A 760 -40.11 19.57 -8.96
C ASP A 760 -39.66 18.12 -8.93
N THR A 761 -39.13 17.65 -7.79
CA THR A 761 -38.75 16.24 -7.58
C THR A 761 -39.90 15.30 -7.99
N VAL A 762 -41.15 15.79 -7.93
CA VAL A 762 -42.35 15.11 -8.43
C VAL A 762 -42.32 14.82 -9.92
N ASP A 763 -41.83 15.72 -10.77
CA ASP A 763 -41.75 15.50 -12.23
C ASP A 763 -40.73 14.42 -12.58
N VAL A 764 -39.60 14.41 -11.86
CA VAL A 764 -38.56 13.38 -12.01
C VAL A 764 -39.07 12.02 -11.55
N ILE A 765 -39.76 11.96 -10.41
CA ILE A 765 -40.45 10.75 -9.94
C ILE A 765 -41.44 10.27 -11.00
N THR A 766 -42.25 11.17 -11.56
CA THR A 766 -43.23 10.84 -12.61
C THR A 766 -42.55 10.29 -13.86
N GLY A 767 -41.43 10.89 -14.30
CA GLY A 767 -40.64 10.39 -15.43
C GLY A 767 -40.02 9.02 -15.17
N LEU A 768 -39.54 8.76 -13.94
CA LEU A 768 -39.03 7.44 -13.55
C LEU A 768 -40.15 6.39 -13.47
N ILE A 769 -41.34 6.78 -12.99
CA ILE A 769 -42.54 5.93 -12.97
C ILE A 769 -42.97 5.58 -14.39
N ASP A 770 -43.02 6.56 -15.30
CA ASP A 770 -43.40 6.34 -16.69
C ASP A 770 -42.39 5.43 -17.40
N LEU A 771 -41.09 5.67 -17.20
CA LEU A 771 -40.04 4.80 -17.71
C LEU A 771 -40.19 3.36 -17.18
N SER A 772 -40.52 3.20 -15.90
CA SER A 772 -40.78 1.89 -15.30
C SER A 772 -42.00 1.19 -15.93
N LYS A 773 -43.08 1.92 -16.20
CA LYS A 773 -44.25 1.41 -16.92
C LYS A 773 -43.90 0.98 -18.34
N GLN A 774 -43.12 1.77 -19.07
CA GLN A 774 -42.66 1.42 -20.41
C GLN A 774 -41.80 0.15 -20.42
N ILE A 775 -40.91 -0.03 -19.43
CA ILE A 775 -40.11 -1.26 -19.27
C ILE A 775 -41.04 -2.47 -19.03
N ARG A 776 -42.05 -2.32 -18.16
CA ARG A 776 -43.06 -3.35 -17.86
C ARG A 776 -43.89 -3.72 -19.10
N ASP A 777 -44.39 -2.74 -19.82
CA ASP A 777 -45.24 -2.95 -21.00
C ASP A 777 -44.46 -3.57 -22.15
N ALA A 778 -43.17 -3.23 -22.28
CA ALA A 778 -42.29 -3.88 -23.23
C ALA A 778 -42.09 -5.38 -22.93
N LYS A 779 -42.21 -5.83 -21.67
CA LYS A 779 -42.20 -7.26 -21.32
C LYS A 779 -43.49 -7.96 -21.75
N LYS A 780 -44.65 -7.35 -21.49
CA LYS A 780 -45.98 -7.86 -21.92
C LYS A 780 -46.13 -7.90 -23.46
N ARG A 781 -45.33 -7.12 -24.19
CA ARG A 781 -45.33 -7.10 -25.66
C ARG A 781 -44.93 -8.46 -26.25
N GLY A 782 -43.95 -9.14 -25.67
CA GLY A 782 -43.54 -10.49 -26.09
C GLY A 782 -44.67 -11.50 -25.99
N GLU A 783 -45.42 -11.46 -24.89
CA GLU A 783 -46.59 -12.31 -24.66
C GLU A 783 -47.71 -12.03 -25.68
N LYS A 784 -47.99 -10.75 -25.98
CA LYS A 784 -48.99 -10.36 -26.98
C LYS A 784 -48.60 -10.73 -28.42
N LEU A 785 -47.31 -10.68 -28.75
CA LEU A 785 -46.80 -11.01 -30.08
C LEU A 785 -46.51 -12.51 -30.27
N ASN A 786 -46.69 -13.32 -29.22
CA ASN A 786 -46.38 -14.75 -29.19
C ASN A 786 -44.93 -15.05 -29.66
N LEU A 787 -43.98 -14.25 -29.16
CA LEU A 787 -42.54 -14.37 -29.45
C LEU A 787 -41.81 -14.86 -28.20
N SER A 788 -40.80 -15.71 -28.37
CA SER A 788 -39.87 -16.04 -27.28
C SER A 788 -39.00 -14.82 -26.92
N GLU A 789 -38.37 -14.81 -25.73
CA GLU A 789 -37.52 -13.67 -25.31
C GLU A 789 -36.38 -13.38 -26.30
N ASP A 790 -35.75 -14.44 -26.86
CA ASP A 790 -34.71 -14.31 -27.89
C ASP A 790 -35.29 -13.68 -29.18
N GLU A 791 -36.46 -14.15 -29.61
CA GLU A 791 -37.14 -13.64 -30.80
C GLU A 791 -37.58 -12.18 -30.64
N LEU A 792 -38.07 -11.81 -29.45
CA LEU A 792 -38.44 -10.43 -29.14
C LEU A 792 -37.23 -9.50 -29.22
N ALA A 793 -36.06 -9.94 -28.76
CA ALA A 793 -34.84 -9.14 -28.84
C ALA A 793 -34.40 -8.87 -30.29
N PHE A 794 -34.54 -9.86 -31.17
CA PHE A 794 -34.32 -9.66 -32.60
C PHE A 794 -35.42 -8.83 -33.27
N TYR A 795 -36.66 -8.96 -32.82
CA TYR A 795 -37.78 -8.13 -33.26
C TYR A 795 -37.53 -6.64 -32.95
N ASP A 796 -37.13 -6.30 -31.73
CA ASP A 796 -36.83 -4.91 -31.35
C ASP A 796 -35.60 -4.35 -32.11
N ALA A 797 -34.64 -5.21 -32.47
CA ALA A 797 -33.51 -4.85 -33.34
C ALA A 797 -33.92 -4.60 -34.81
N LEU A 798 -35.03 -5.17 -35.26
CA LEU A 798 -35.62 -4.89 -36.57
C LEU A 798 -36.44 -3.60 -36.55
N GLU A 799 -37.03 -3.24 -35.42
CA GLU A 799 -37.91 -2.07 -35.23
C GLU A 799 -37.13 -0.75 -35.01
N THR A 800 -35.82 -0.80 -34.74
CA THR A 800 -35.02 0.34 -34.24
C THR A 800 -34.88 1.53 -35.20
N ASN A 801 -35.43 1.48 -36.41
CA ASN A 801 -35.19 2.44 -37.50
C ASN A 801 -36.47 2.97 -38.19
N ASP A 802 -37.32 3.59 -37.37
CA ASP A 802 -38.34 4.58 -37.77
C ASP A 802 -39.54 4.06 -38.60
N SER A 803 -40.55 4.92 -38.70
CA SER A 803 -41.92 4.75 -39.24
C SER A 803 -42.08 4.02 -40.58
N GLU A 804 -41.06 3.96 -41.43
CA GLU A 804 -41.09 3.23 -42.72
C GLU A 804 -41.07 1.70 -42.55
N VAL A 805 -40.48 1.18 -41.46
CA VAL A 805 -40.44 -0.26 -41.16
C VAL A 805 -41.81 -0.76 -40.65
N LYS A 806 -42.61 0.12 -40.04
CA LYS A 806 -44.00 -0.20 -39.62
C LYS A 806 -44.92 -0.50 -40.81
N ILE A 807 -44.56 -0.09 -42.02
CA ILE A 807 -45.30 -0.37 -43.25
C ILE A 807 -45.23 -1.86 -43.63
N LEU A 808 -44.19 -2.60 -43.19
CA LEU A 808 -44.09 -4.06 -43.39
C LEU A 808 -45.09 -4.84 -42.51
N GLY A 809 -45.61 -4.23 -41.44
CA GLY A 809 -46.53 -4.86 -40.50
C GLY A 809 -45.86 -5.84 -39.53
N ASP A 810 -46.47 -5.99 -38.35
CA ASP A 810 -45.95 -6.81 -37.24
C ASP A 810 -45.82 -8.30 -37.60
N GLU A 811 -46.62 -8.82 -38.54
CA GLU A 811 -46.53 -10.22 -38.97
C GLU A 811 -45.23 -10.53 -39.73
N ILE A 812 -44.80 -9.64 -40.63
CA ILE A 812 -43.57 -9.84 -41.41
C ILE A 812 -42.36 -9.72 -40.49
N LEU A 813 -42.34 -8.72 -39.61
CA LEU A 813 -41.24 -8.53 -38.65
C LEU A 813 -41.11 -9.70 -37.67
N ARG A 814 -42.24 -10.28 -37.25
CA ARG A 814 -42.26 -11.49 -36.41
C ARG A 814 -41.66 -12.70 -37.11
N ASN A 815 -41.99 -12.91 -38.38
CA ASN A 815 -41.44 -14.00 -39.17
C ASN A 815 -39.94 -13.84 -39.40
N ILE A 816 -39.47 -12.62 -39.68
CA ILE A 816 -38.04 -12.30 -39.79
C ILE A 816 -37.32 -12.60 -38.46
N ALA A 817 -37.87 -12.14 -37.33
CA ALA A 817 -37.27 -12.37 -36.02
C ALA A 817 -37.14 -13.86 -35.68
N ARG A 818 -38.18 -14.67 -35.97
CA ARG A 818 -38.15 -16.13 -35.79
C ARG A 818 -37.12 -16.81 -36.68
N GLU A 819 -37.09 -16.48 -37.97
CA GLU A 819 -36.15 -17.06 -38.94
C GLU A 819 -34.69 -16.69 -38.60
N ILE A 820 -34.43 -15.48 -38.13
CA ILE A 820 -33.11 -15.06 -37.65
C ILE A 820 -32.70 -15.83 -36.39
N THR A 821 -33.61 -15.96 -35.42
CA THR A 821 -33.33 -16.69 -34.17
C THR A 821 -32.98 -18.15 -34.44
N GLU A 822 -33.75 -18.81 -35.30
CA GLU A 822 -33.51 -20.19 -35.71
C GLU A 822 -32.16 -20.35 -36.43
N LYS A 823 -31.87 -19.48 -37.41
CA LYS A 823 -30.60 -19.51 -38.17
C LYS A 823 -29.38 -19.32 -37.29
N ILE A 824 -29.47 -18.47 -36.26
CA ILE A 824 -28.37 -18.24 -35.32
C ILE A 824 -28.21 -19.46 -34.38
N ARG A 825 -29.30 -20.06 -33.89
CA ARG A 825 -29.26 -21.28 -33.07
C ARG A 825 -28.66 -22.47 -33.84
N GLU A 826 -29.06 -22.67 -35.10
CA GLU A 826 -28.53 -23.71 -35.99
C GLU A 826 -27.03 -23.53 -36.28
N SER A 827 -26.55 -22.29 -36.25
CA SER A 827 -25.17 -21.93 -36.57
C SER A 827 -24.22 -21.95 -35.37
N LYS A 828 -24.67 -22.43 -34.19
CA LYS A 828 -23.86 -22.46 -32.95
C LYS A 828 -22.63 -23.38 -33.09
N THR A 829 -21.48 -22.76 -33.33
CA THR A 829 -20.17 -23.27 -32.89
C THR A 829 -19.73 -22.49 -31.66
N ILE A 830 -19.15 -23.17 -30.66
CA ILE A 830 -18.86 -22.64 -29.32
C ILE A 830 -18.06 -21.29 -29.33
N ASP A 831 -17.27 -21.01 -30.37
CA ASP A 831 -16.42 -19.80 -30.45
C ASP A 831 -16.77 -18.82 -31.59
N TRP A 832 -17.96 -18.89 -32.19
CA TRP A 832 -18.25 -18.07 -33.38
C TRP A 832 -18.11 -16.54 -33.16
N PRO A 833 -18.39 -15.95 -31.99
CA PRO A 833 -18.21 -14.51 -31.77
C PRO A 833 -16.73 -14.08 -31.79
N LEU A 834 -15.82 -15.03 -31.54
CA LEU A 834 -14.37 -14.81 -31.47
C LEU A 834 -13.66 -15.04 -32.81
N ARG A 835 -14.33 -15.62 -33.82
CA ARG A 835 -13.75 -15.94 -35.14
C ARG A 835 -14.37 -15.12 -36.26
N GLU A 836 -13.55 -14.37 -37.00
CA GLU A 836 -14.01 -13.53 -38.14
C GLU A 836 -14.81 -14.32 -39.18
N SER A 837 -14.41 -15.56 -39.48
CA SER A 837 -15.11 -16.43 -40.42
C SER A 837 -16.50 -16.88 -39.93
N GLY A 838 -16.66 -17.10 -38.62
CA GLY A 838 -17.93 -17.42 -37.98
C GLY A 838 -18.89 -16.24 -38.00
N ARG A 839 -18.39 -15.06 -37.63
CA ARG A 839 -19.12 -13.79 -37.66
C ARG A 839 -19.60 -13.44 -39.07
N ALA A 840 -18.73 -13.57 -40.07
CA ALA A 840 -19.08 -13.31 -41.48
C ALA A 840 -20.17 -14.27 -42.00
N LYS A 841 -20.13 -15.55 -41.60
CA LYS A 841 -21.13 -16.55 -41.98
C LYS A 841 -22.52 -16.22 -41.42
N ILE A 842 -22.59 -15.84 -40.14
CA ILE A 842 -23.86 -15.44 -39.50
C ILE A 842 -24.38 -14.13 -40.09
N MET A 843 -23.50 -13.14 -40.31
CA MET A 843 -23.88 -11.88 -40.95
C MET A 843 -24.46 -12.10 -42.36
N ALA A 844 -23.86 -13.00 -43.15
CA ALA A 844 -24.37 -13.35 -44.48
C ALA A 844 -25.73 -14.05 -44.43
N SER A 845 -25.99 -14.86 -43.40
CA SER A 845 -27.31 -15.49 -43.17
C SER A 845 -28.36 -14.44 -42.78
N VAL A 846 -28.03 -13.51 -41.88
CA VAL A 846 -28.92 -12.40 -41.48
C VAL A 846 -29.29 -11.54 -42.69
N LYS A 847 -28.31 -11.13 -43.52
CA LYS A 847 -28.58 -10.37 -44.75
C LYS A 847 -29.48 -11.13 -45.73
N ARG A 848 -29.33 -12.45 -45.85
CA ARG A 848 -30.20 -13.30 -46.69
C ARG A 848 -31.65 -13.31 -46.18
N VAL A 849 -31.86 -13.43 -44.87
CA VAL A 849 -33.20 -13.41 -44.28
C VAL A 849 -33.87 -12.05 -44.46
N LEU A 850 -33.14 -10.95 -44.27
CA LEU A 850 -33.64 -9.60 -44.54
C LEU A 850 -34.00 -9.37 -46.02
N ASN A 851 -33.23 -9.94 -46.96
CA ASN A 851 -33.50 -9.85 -48.39
C ASN A 851 -34.73 -10.65 -48.80
N LYS A 852 -34.87 -11.88 -48.30
CA LYS A 852 -35.99 -12.79 -48.60
C LYS A 852 -37.33 -12.20 -48.18
N ASN A 853 -37.35 -11.48 -47.05
CA ASN A 853 -38.57 -10.91 -46.48
C ASN A 853 -38.79 -9.43 -46.85
N GLY A 854 -38.08 -8.91 -47.87
CA GLY A 854 -38.38 -7.58 -48.43
C GLY A 854 -38.00 -6.38 -47.55
N TYR A 855 -37.06 -6.51 -46.61
CA TYR A 855 -36.65 -5.39 -45.74
C TYR A 855 -36.08 -4.21 -46.57
N PRO A 856 -36.35 -2.92 -46.23
CA PRO A 856 -35.91 -1.77 -47.01
C PRO A 856 -34.38 -1.63 -47.15
N ILE A 857 -33.90 -1.46 -48.39
CA ILE A 857 -32.47 -1.45 -48.77
C ILE A 857 -31.62 -0.36 -48.06
N PRO A 858 -32.06 0.90 -47.94
CA PRO A 858 -31.21 1.97 -47.38
C PRO A 858 -30.80 1.74 -45.92
N LYS A 859 -31.51 0.86 -45.20
CA LYS A 859 -31.37 0.65 -43.76
C LYS A 859 -30.88 -0.76 -43.39
N LYS A 860 -30.62 -1.64 -44.38
CA LYS A 860 -30.21 -3.05 -44.16
C LYS A 860 -28.91 -3.18 -43.39
N ASP A 861 -27.91 -2.35 -43.68
CA ASP A 861 -26.60 -2.49 -43.04
C ASP A 861 -26.64 -2.09 -41.57
N ALA A 862 -27.37 -1.03 -41.21
CA ALA A 862 -27.54 -0.61 -39.81
C ALA A 862 -28.28 -1.67 -38.98
N VAL A 863 -29.35 -2.23 -39.53
CA VAL A 863 -30.16 -3.27 -38.87
C VAL A 863 -29.41 -4.59 -38.77
N THR A 864 -28.63 -4.95 -39.79
CA THR A 864 -27.72 -6.11 -39.74
C THR A 864 -26.73 -5.96 -38.59
N GLN A 865 -26.13 -4.78 -38.41
CA GLN A 865 -25.20 -4.53 -37.30
C GLN A 865 -25.89 -4.61 -35.92
N ALA A 866 -27.12 -4.08 -35.80
CA ALA A 866 -27.90 -4.18 -34.57
C ALA A 866 -28.20 -5.65 -34.21
N ILE A 867 -28.60 -6.46 -35.20
CA ILE A 867 -28.87 -7.89 -35.05
C ILE A 867 -27.60 -8.67 -34.71
N MET A 868 -26.46 -8.35 -35.33
CA MET A 868 -25.18 -8.98 -35.01
C MET A 868 -24.75 -8.69 -33.57
N LYS A 869 -24.88 -7.44 -33.11
CA LYS A 869 -24.59 -7.05 -31.73
C LYS A 869 -25.52 -7.75 -30.73
N GLN A 870 -26.79 -7.90 -31.08
CA GLN A 870 -27.78 -8.64 -30.28
C GLN A 870 -27.44 -10.14 -30.21
N ALA A 871 -27.02 -10.74 -31.33
CA ALA A 871 -26.61 -12.13 -31.42
C ALA A 871 -25.33 -12.42 -30.63
N GLU A 872 -24.35 -11.52 -30.69
CA GLU A 872 -23.10 -11.60 -29.91
C GLU A 872 -23.39 -11.57 -28.40
N MET A 873 -24.38 -10.81 -27.92
CA MET A 873 -24.72 -10.77 -26.49
C MET A 873 -25.54 -11.98 -26.00
N LEU A 874 -26.42 -12.53 -26.83
CA LEU A 874 -27.24 -13.69 -26.46
C LEU A 874 -26.51 -15.04 -26.56
N PHE A 875 -25.47 -15.10 -27.41
CA PHE A 875 -24.84 -16.36 -27.81
C PHE A 875 -23.30 -16.37 -27.71
N ALA A 876 -22.68 -15.34 -27.10
CA ALA A 876 -21.33 -15.41 -26.54
C ALA A 876 -21.39 -15.87 -25.09
#